data_AF-A0A1W9M035-F1
#
_entry.id   AF-A0A1W9M035-F1
#
_cell.length_a   1.000
_cell.length_b   1.000
_cell.length_c   1.000
_cell.angle_alpha   90.00
_cell.angle_beta   90.00
_cell.angle_gamma   90.00
#
_symmetry.space_group_name_H-M   'P 1'
#
loop_
_entity.id
_entity.type
_entity.pdbx_description
1 polymer ?
#
loop_
_entity_poly.entity_id
_entity_poly.type
_entity_poly.pdbx_seq_one_letter_code
_entity_poly.pdbx_strand_id
1 'polypeptide(L)'
;MTPHVHDLAGCAPAPLAHYLKALGILRLVSEQVDPTARGWWDGERFRLLTSLDREGLERFFLEAYQPTPLASPWNKGSGYFYAGDPGLSPVEASTANRFKLLREGINAGRSLLGALETADQDVRAIKNETKSNLLTPAEKQALKASDEYKKRLAEAERKFKKLKTELIPIIRLEWRGAHREWMDAAMVLLDDGTPKFPALLGTGGNDGRLDFTNNFFQRLNEIFYLDDQDGKQRLFAKAWLSDALWGGGCLHCQAGSAVGQYLPGMAGGANSGNGPDDNSLLNPFDFILMLEGAMLFSASATRRLGVPHGSSRVAAPFAVGGQGAGYASAADSDESARGEQWMPLWGHPMLLGELKHLLAEGRAQVGARAVKEPLDLARAVARLGVARGINAFQRYGYIERNGQANLAVPLGRFVVPEQTVPQIACLDDLDVWLPRLRLQARDTKTHKASHRLKASEHRLAEAIFAVLQHPNEAARWQAVLLALAGVEAVMVSGSGVKAGPIPKLRPEWVPAGDDGSPEYRLAVSLALQAANFKRDKTPINPVRKHWIAIKNQETAAVMSGRSGLDDAIALVERRLIEATQNGMRSLSMKAAPRAASSLADLAALASGEIDLDRTLSLARALMAVDGRAWAMRPQLFKPPAKNERLWPDDAWLVIRLAMLPWPLPDGREIKADPAIIRRLASGDAATALELALRRLRAAGIRPAVRTGAALPQVARLWAAALAFPINRTTAEFMLRRLDPNSTQP
;
A
#
# COMPACT_ATOMS: atom_id res chain seq x y z
N MET A 1 -9.05 -27.56 -34.69
CA MET A 1 -9.18 -28.12 -33.33
C MET A 1 -10.24 -27.30 -32.60
N THR A 2 -11.16 -27.95 -31.91
CA THR A 2 -12.20 -27.27 -31.13
C THR A 2 -11.57 -26.75 -29.83
N PRO A 3 -11.68 -25.46 -29.49
CA PRO A 3 -11.14 -24.95 -28.24
C PRO A 3 -12.01 -25.38 -27.05
N HIS A 4 -11.37 -25.76 -25.96
CA HIS A 4 -11.99 -26.15 -24.69
C HIS A 4 -11.64 -25.14 -23.60
N VAL A 5 -12.62 -24.79 -22.76
CA VAL A 5 -12.42 -23.97 -21.56
C VAL A 5 -12.48 -24.89 -20.34
N HIS A 6 -11.41 -24.86 -19.54
CA HIS A 6 -11.25 -25.66 -18.34
C HIS A 6 -11.33 -24.79 -17.09
N ASP A 7 -12.16 -25.19 -16.14
CA ASP A 7 -12.17 -24.64 -14.78
C ASP A 7 -11.14 -25.42 -13.93
N LEU A 8 -9.96 -24.85 -13.72
CA LEU A 8 -8.90 -25.47 -12.94
C LEU A 8 -9.14 -25.21 -11.45
N ALA A 9 -10.08 -25.93 -10.83
CA ALA A 9 -10.46 -25.72 -9.44
C ALA A 9 -9.37 -26.10 -8.41
N GLY A 10 -8.30 -26.78 -8.83
CA GLY A 10 -7.08 -26.93 -8.03
C GLY A 10 -6.23 -25.65 -7.95
N CYS A 11 -6.51 -24.65 -8.79
CA CYS A 11 -5.77 -23.40 -8.90
C CYS A 11 -6.57 -22.23 -8.36
N ALA A 12 -6.06 -21.59 -7.31
CA ALA A 12 -6.68 -20.43 -6.64
C ALA A 12 -5.65 -19.30 -6.43
N PRO A 13 -6.09 -18.05 -6.27
CA PRO A 13 -5.20 -16.93 -5.96
C PRO A 13 -4.41 -17.12 -4.67
N ALA A 14 -4.94 -17.87 -3.69
CA ALA A 14 -4.29 -18.22 -2.44
C ALA A 14 -4.51 -19.70 -2.06
N PRO A 15 -3.50 -20.38 -1.47
CA PRO A 15 -2.15 -19.91 -1.13
C PRO A 15 -1.24 -19.67 -2.35
N LEU A 16 -0.07 -19.04 -2.13
CA LEU A 16 0.83 -18.61 -3.22
C LEU A 16 1.24 -19.76 -4.16
N ALA A 17 1.39 -20.98 -3.64
CA ALA A 17 1.69 -22.13 -4.47
C ALA A 17 0.63 -22.41 -5.53
N HIS A 18 -0.66 -22.22 -5.22
CA HIS A 18 -1.74 -22.48 -6.16
C HIS A 18 -1.77 -21.44 -7.28
N TYR A 19 -1.46 -20.19 -6.96
CA TYR A 19 -1.31 -19.12 -7.94
C TYR A 19 -0.18 -19.44 -8.92
N LEU A 20 1.01 -19.78 -8.39
CA LEU A 20 2.16 -20.12 -9.22
C LEU A 20 1.92 -21.39 -10.05
N LYS A 21 1.29 -22.41 -9.46
CA LYS A 21 0.86 -23.63 -10.17
C LYS A 21 0.00 -23.31 -11.39
N ALA A 22 -0.98 -22.42 -11.24
CA ALA A 22 -1.84 -21.98 -12.34
C ALA A 22 -1.02 -21.41 -13.51
N LEU A 23 -0.03 -20.58 -13.19
CA LEU A 23 0.85 -20.01 -14.20
C LEU A 23 1.81 -21.03 -14.80
N GLY A 24 2.27 -22.01 -14.01
CA GLY A 24 3.06 -23.14 -14.47
C GLY A 24 2.30 -23.97 -15.49
N ILE A 25 1.02 -24.26 -15.23
CA ILE A 25 0.13 -24.96 -16.17
C ILE A 25 0.00 -24.17 -17.47
N LEU A 26 -0.36 -22.88 -17.41
CA LEU A 26 -0.46 -22.03 -18.59
C LEU A 26 0.84 -22.01 -19.39
N ARG A 27 1.98 -21.83 -18.71
CA ARG A 27 3.30 -21.78 -19.34
C ARG A 27 3.62 -23.09 -20.05
N LEU A 28 3.52 -24.23 -19.36
CA LEU A 28 3.88 -25.53 -19.90
C LEU A 28 3.00 -25.94 -21.08
N VAL A 29 1.68 -25.72 -20.96
CA VAL A 29 0.74 -25.97 -22.07
C VAL A 29 1.10 -25.08 -23.27
N SER A 30 1.34 -23.78 -23.04
CA SER A 30 1.67 -22.83 -24.10
C SER A 30 3.01 -23.13 -24.80
N GLU A 31 4.02 -23.55 -24.04
CA GLU A 31 5.38 -23.76 -24.56
C GLU A 31 5.54 -25.14 -25.23
N GLN A 32 4.80 -26.16 -24.79
CA GLN A 32 5.09 -27.55 -25.18
C GLN A 32 4.02 -28.20 -26.07
N VAL A 33 2.77 -27.72 -26.09
CA VAL A 33 1.68 -28.41 -26.81
C VAL A 33 0.70 -27.49 -27.52
N ASP A 34 0.35 -26.33 -26.97
CA ASP A 34 -0.62 -25.41 -27.55
C ASP A 34 -0.21 -23.93 -27.37
N PRO A 35 0.53 -23.35 -28.32
CA PRO A 35 0.96 -21.95 -28.29
C PRO A 35 -0.17 -20.91 -28.24
N THR A 36 -1.41 -21.34 -28.52
CA THR A 36 -2.59 -20.47 -28.50
C THR A 36 -3.34 -20.49 -27.17
N ALA A 37 -2.87 -21.27 -26.20
CA ALA A 37 -3.49 -21.38 -24.90
C ALA A 37 -3.56 -20.03 -24.17
N ARG A 38 -4.68 -19.78 -23.49
CA ARG A 38 -4.94 -18.53 -22.76
C ARG A 38 -5.38 -18.84 -21.34
N GLY A 39 -4.90 -18.06 -20.38
CA GLY A 39 -5.29 -18.18 -18.97
C GLY A 39 -5.89 -16.90 -18.41
N TRP A 40 -6.80 -17.00 -17.45
CA TRP A 40 -7.36 -15.87 -16.71
C TRP A 40 -7.99 -16.29 -15.38
N TRP A 41 -8.25 -15.32 -14.51
CA TRP A 41 -8.90 -15.52 -13.23
C TRP A 41 -10.40 -15.23 -13.33
N ASP A 42 -11.22 -16.09 -12.73
CA ASP A 42 -12.66 -15.90 -12.58
C ASP A 42 -13.05 -16.13 -11.11
N GLY A 43 -13.01 -15.07 -10.31
CA GLY A 43 -13.13 -15.17 -8.85
C GLY A 43 -11.93 -15.88 -8.23
N GLU A 44 -12.16 -16.96 -7.47
CA GLU A 44 -11.12 -17.73 -6.78
C GLU A 44 -10.60 -18.93 -7.58
N ARG A 45 -10.85 -18.98 -8.89
CA ARG A 45 -10.42 -20.08 -9.78
C ARG A 45 -9.66 -19.56 -11.00
N PHE A 46 -8.73 -20.36 -11.50
CA PHE A 46 -8.06 -20.10 -12.77
C PHE A 46 -8.77 -20.85 -13.91
N ARG A 47 -8.92 -20.18 -15.06
CA ARG A 47 -9.47 -20.76 -16.29
C ARG A 47 -8.39 -20.89 -17.34
N LEU A 48 -8.42 -22.00 -18.07
CA LEU A 48 -7.52 -22.27 -19.18
C LEU A 48 -8.33 -22.56 -20.45
N LEU A 49 -8.08 -21.79 -21.51
CA LEU A 49 -8.53 -22.08 -22.87
C LEU A 49 -7.39 -22.79 -23.61
N THR A 50 -7.66 -23.97 -24.17
CA THR A 50 -6.70 -24.73 -24.99
C THR A 50 -7.42 -25.65 -25.97
N SER A 51 -6.72 -26.10 -27.01
CA SER A 51 -7.14 -27.15 -27.93
C SER A 51 -7.22 -28.55 -27.31
N LEU A 52 -6.64 -28.77 -26.12
CA LEU A 52 -6.73 -30.03 -25.39
C LEU A 52 -8.05 -30.13 -24.63
N ASP A 53 -8.72 -31.28 -24.71
CA ASP A 53 -9.80 -31.61 -23.79
C ASP A 53 -9.25 -32.03 -22.41
N ARG A 54 -10.14 -32.45 -21.51
CA ARG A 54 -9.77 -32.77 -20.11
C ARG A 54 -8.78 -33.94 -20.05
N GLU A 55 -9.06 -35.02 -20.78
CA GLU A 55 -8.20 -36.21 -20.82
C GLU A 55 -6.88 -35.93 -21.55
N GLY A 56 -6.92 -35.11 -22.61
CA GLY A 56 -5.74 -34.66 -23.33
C GLY A 56 -4.80 -33.83 -22.45
N LEU A 57 -5.34 -32.99 -21.57
CA LEU A 57 -4.55 -32.21 -20.62
C LEU A 57 -3.87 -33.11 -19.58
N GLU A 58 -4.58 -34.07 -19.00
CA GLU A 58 -4.00 -35.04 -18.07
C GLU A 58 -2.91 -35.89 -18.76
N ARG A 59 -3.22 -36.40 -19.95
CA ARG A 59 -2.28 -37.20 -20.74
C ARG A 59 -1.02 -36.44 -21.09
N PHE A 60 -1.14 -35.15 -21.43
CA PHE A 60 0.02 -34.29 -21.68
C PHE A 60 0.97 -34.28 -20.47
N PHE A 61 0.47 -33.98 -19.26
CA PHE A 61 1.32 -33.92 -18.06
C PHE A 61 1.89 -35.28 -17.65
N LEU A 62 1.15 -36.37 -17.88
CA LEU A 62 1.60 -37.71 -17.52
C LEU A 62 2.60 -38.28 -18.52
N GLU A 63 2.41 -38.05 -19.82
CA GLU A 63 3.10 -38.77 -20.90
C GLU A 63 4.03 -37.90 -21.74
N ALA A 64 3.74 -36.60 -21.93
CA ALA A 64 4.52 -35.74 -22.82
C ALA A 64 5.31 -34.63 -22.13
N TYR A 65 4.93 -34.20 -20.92
CA TYR A 65 5.55 -33.09 -20.19
C TYR A 65 7.06 -33.29 -20.02
N GLN A 66 7.82 -32.25 -20.39
CA GLN A 66 9.26 -32.16 -20.20
C GLN A 66 9.58 -31.12 -19.11
N PRO A 67 10.20 -31.50 -17.99
CA PRO A 67 10.54 -30.56 -16.93
C PRO A 67 11.55 -29.50 -17.36
N THR A 68 11.36 -28.27 -16.88
CA THR A 68 12.36 -27.19 -17.07
C THR A 68 13.67 -27.56 -16.38
N PRO A 69 14.85 -27.29 -16.99
CA PRO A 69 16.16 -27.64 -16.44
C PRO A 69 16.57 -26.74 -15.26
N LEU A 70 15.91 -26.89 -14.12
CA LEU A 70 16.19 -26.15 -12.89
C LEU A 70 17.46 -26.70 -12.23
N ALA A 71 18.51 -25.89 -12.11
CA ALA A 71 19.79 -26.31 -11.53
C ALA A 71 20.43 -25.19 -10.71
N SER A 72 20.81 -25.49 -9.46
CA SER A 72 21.44 -24.52 -8.54
C SER A 72 22.82 -24.98 -8.04
N PRO A 73 23.83 -25.14 -8.90
CA PRO A 73 25.18 -25.60 -8.51
C PRO A 73 25.88 -24.66 -7.50
N TRP A 74 25.39 -23.43 -7.33
CA TRP A 74 25.87 -22.49 -6.31
C TRP A 74 25.36 -22.79 -4.88
N ASN A 75 24.36 -23.67 -4.74
CA ASN A 75 23.79 -24.06 -3.45
C ASN A 75 24.45 -25.33 -2.93
N LYS A 76 24.82 -25.35 -1.65
CA LYS A 76 25.42 -26.56 -1.05
C LYS A 76 24.44 -27.74 -0.98
N GLY A 77 23.14 -27.46 -0.79
CA GLY A 77 22.07 -28.46 -0.66
C GLY A 77 21.47 -28.93 -1.99
N SER A 78 22.00 -28.49 -3.13
CA SER A 78 21.47 -28.83 -4.46
C SER A 78 21.80 -30.26 -4.92
N GLY A 79 22.69 -30.96 -4.22
CA GLY A 79 23.09 -32.34 -4.50
C GLY A 79 24.42 -32.49 -5.26
N TYR A 80 25.02 -31.40 -5.77
CA TYR A 80 26.28 -31.48 -6.53
C TYR A 80 27.49 -31.86 -5.68
N PHE A 81 27.50 -31.47 -4.39
CA PHE A 81 28.67 -31.61 -3.51
C PHE A 81 28.74 -32.95 -2.76
N TYR A 82 27.87 -33.91 -3.10
CA TYR A 82 27.74 -35.21 -2.45
C TYR A 82 27.53 -36.30 -3.50
N ALA A 83 28.21 -37.44 -3.34
CA ALA A 83 27.99 -38.60 -4.20
C ALA A 83 26.68 -39.31 -3.79
N GLY A 84 25.92 -39.78 -4.78
CA GLY A 84 24.69 -40.54 -4.55
C GLY A 84 23.55 -39.71 -3.94
N ASP A 85 23.47 -38.42 -4.28
CA ASP A 85 22.39 -37.56 -3.81
C ASP A 85 21.02 -38.09 -4.29
N PRO A 86 20.02 -38.23 -3.39
CA PRO A 86 18.76 -38.89 -3.72
C PRO A 86 17.87 -38.10 -4.70
N GLY A 87 18.11 -36.79 -4.87
CA GLY A 87 17.43 -35.99 -5.88
C GLY A 87 18.19 -36.00 -7.20
N LEU A 88 19.46 -35.58 -7.16
CA LEU A 88 20.24 -35.29 -8.36
C LEU A 88 20.73 -36.55 -9.10
N SER A 89 21.24 -37.56 -8.39
CA SER A 89 21.84 -38.74 -9.03
C SER A 89 20.87 -39.59 -9.87
N PRO A 90 19.60 -39.82 -9.44
CA PRO A 90 18.62 -40.52 -10.28
C PRO A 90 18.32 -39.81 -11.60
N VAL A 91 18.30 -38.47 -11.59
CA VAL A 91 18.05 -37.68 -12.80
C VAL A 91 19.22 -37.79 -13.76
N GLU A 92 20.46 -37.70 -13.27
CA GLU A 92 21.67 -37.86 -14.10
C GLU A 92 21.74 -39.23 -14.78
N ALA A 93 21.34 -40.29 -14.08
CA ALA A 93 21.32 -41.65 -14.59
C ALA A 93 20.15 -41.95 -15.54
N SER A 94 19.14 -41.08 -15.59
CA SER A 94 17.95 -41.30 -16.42
C SER A 94 18.28 -41.35 -17.92
N THR A 95 17.54 -42.15 -18.68
CA THR A 95 17.71 -42.25 -20.14
C THR A 95 16.52 -41.68 -20.90
N ALA A 96 15.35 -41.56 -20.25
CA ALA A 96 14.13 -41.06 -20.88
C ALA A 96 14.30 -39.68 -21.52
N ASN A 97 13.69 -39.50 -22.69
CA ASN A 97 13.83 -38.29 -23.50
C ASN A 97 13.29 -37.04 -22.79
N ARG A 98 12.22 -37.19 -21.99
CA ARG A 98 11.63 -36.09 -21.22
C ARG A 98 12.57 -35.41 -20.23
N PHE A 99 13.57 -36.14 -19.71
CA PHE A 99 14.54 -35.60 -18.76
C PHE A 99 15.84 -35.13 -19.42
N LYS A 100 15.92 -35.16 -20.76
CA LYS A 100 17.13 -34.80 -21.52
C LYS A 100 17.62 -33.40 -21.18
N LEU A 101 16.73 -32.40 -21.23
CA LEU A 101 17.09 -31.01 -20.91
C LEU A 101 17.56 -30.86 -19.47
N LEU A 102 16.92 -31.59 -18.54
CA LEU A 102 17.29 -31.61 -17.12
C LEU A 102 18.71 -32.15 -16.93
N ARG A 103 19.06 -33.25 -17.60
CA ARG A 103 20.43 -33.82 -17.62
C ARG A 103 21.45 -32.84 -18.21
N GLU A 104 21.10 -32.18 -19.32
CA GLU A 104 21.96 -31.16 -19.93
C GLU A 104 22.24 -29.99 -18.97
N GLY A 105 21.21 -29.52 -18.26
CA GLY A 105 21.35 -28.47 -17.24
C GLY A 105 22.23 -28.91 -16.07
N ILE A 106 22.08 -30.14 -15.59
CA ILE A 106 22.92 -30.68 -14.51
C ILE A 106 24.39 -30.80 -14.96
N ASN A 107 24.62 -31.33 -16.17
CA ASN A 107 25.96 -31.44 -16.73
C ASN A 107 26.64 -30.08 -16.91
N ALA A 108 25.89 -29.05 -17.34
CA ALA A 108 26.38 -27.69 -17.47
C ALA A 108 26.74 -27.04 -16.11
N GLY A 109 26.10 -27.47 -15.01
CA GLY A 109 26.51 -27.09 -13.66
C GLY A 109 27.76 -27.82 -13.21
N ARG A 110 27.81 -29.14 -13.42
CA ARG A 110 28.92 -30.01 -13.00
C ARG A 110 30.24 -29.63 -13.68
N SER A 111 30.22 -29.24 -14.96
CA SER A 111 31.41 -28.80 -15.69
C SER A 111 32.10 -27.58 -15.08
N LEU A 112 31.36 -26.74 -14.34
CA LEU A 112 31.86 -25.51 -13.71
C LEU A 112 32.29 -25.69 -12.26
N LEU A 113 31.99 -26.85 -11.66
CA LEU A 113 32.24 -27.11 -10.25
C LEU A 113 33.58 -27.79 -9.97
N GLY A 114 34.28 -28.33 -10.97
CA GLY A 114 35.49 -29.15 -10.77
C GLY A 114 36.53 -28.52 -9.82
N ALA A 115 36.92 -27.26 -10.06
CA ALA A 115 37.88 -26.56 -9.20
C ALA A 115 37.34 -26.29 -7.78
N LEU A 116 36.03 -26.06 -7.65
CA LEU A 116 35.37 -25.79 -6.36
C LEU A 116 35.18 -27.08 -5.54
N GLU A 117 34.85 -28.19 -6.19
CA GLU A 117 34.77 -29.52 -5.58
C GLU A 117 36.13 -29.95 -5.03
N THR A 118 37.22 -29.81 -5.80
CA THR A 118 38.58 -30.08 -5.31
C THR A 118 38.90 -29.22 -4.09
N ALA A 119 38.58 -27.92 -4.13
CA ALA A 119 38.81 -27.04 -2.98
C ALA A 119 37.96 -27.40 -1.74
N ASP A 120 36.71 -27.85 -1.89
CA ASP A 120 35.90 -28.34 -0.77
C ASP A 120 36.44 -29.66 -0.21
N GLN A 121 36.90 -30.56 -1.08
CA GLN A 121 37.56 -31.81 -0.69
C GLN A 121 38.83 -31.56 0.11
N ASP A 122 39.68 -30.61 -0.31
CA ASP A 122 40.88 -30.20 0.43
C ASP A 122 40.51 -29.71 1.85
N VAL A 123 39.50 -28.84 1.98
CA VAL A 123 39.01 -28.36 3.28
C VAL A 123 38.47 -29.51 4.13
N ARG A 124 37.71 -30.44 3.53
CA ARG A 124 37.16 -31.60 4.25
C ARG A 124 38.25 -32.57 4.69
N ALA A 125 39.25 -32.84 3.85
CA ALA A 125 40.38 -33.70 4.17
C ALA A 125 41.13 -33.17 5.41
N ILE A 126 41.46 -31.87 5.43
CA ILE A 126 42.09 -31.22 6.59
C ILE A 126 41.19 -31.28 7.83
N LYS A 127 39.87 -31.04 7.69
CA LYS A 127 38.94 -31.17 8.83
C LYS A 127 38.83 -32.60 9.34
N ASN A 128 38.92 -33.59 8.46
CA ASN A 128 38.80 -35.02 8.80
C ASN A 128 40.02 -35.55 9.56
N GLU A 129 41.22 -34.96 9.37
CA GLU A 129 42.39 -35.28 10.19
C GLU A 129 42.08 -35.16 11.69
N THR A 130 41.33 -34.13 12.09
CA THR A 130 40.92 -33.92 13.50
C THR A 130 39.74 -34.81 13.96
N LYS A 131 39.08 -35.50 13.02
CA LYS A 131 37.95 -36.40 13.28
C LYS A 131 38.36 -37.86 13.28
N SER A 132 39.62 -38.18 12.94
CA SER A 132 40.12 -39.55 12.91
C SER A 132 39.88 -40.28 14.24
N ASN A 133 39.43 -41.54 14.15
CA ASN A 133 39.25 -42.41 15.31
C ASN A 133 40.58 -42.91 15.89
N LEU A 134 41.69 -42.66 15.20
CA LEU A 134 43.04 -43.05 15.61
C LEU A 134 43.70 -42.04 16.57
N LEU A 135 43.10 -40.86 16.77
CA LEU A 135 43.63 -39.80 17.65
C LEU A 135 42.87 -39.74 18.97
N THR A 136 43.60 -39.64 20.07
CA THR A 136 43.04 -39.34 21.39
C THR A 136 42.47 -37.91 21.45
N PRO A 137 41.56 -37.59 22.39
CA PRO A 137 41.05 -36.23 22.56
C PRO A 137 42.13 -35.16 22.74
N ALA A 138 43.22 -35.48 23.46
CA ALA A 138 44.34 -34.57 23.69
C ALA A 138 45.13 -34.29 22.38
N GLU A 139 45.38 -35.32 21.57
CA GLU A 139 46.07 -35.17 20.28
C GLU A 139 45.23 -34.41 19.26
N LYS A 140 43.90 -34.62 19.25
CA LYS A 140 42.97 -33.82 18.43
C LYS A 140 43.03 -32.34 18.79
N GLN A 141 43.18 -32.03 20.07
CA GLN A 141 43.25 -30.66 20.56
C GLN A 141 44.61 -30.02 20.29
N ALA A 142 45.71 -30.76 20.44
CA ALA A 142 47.05 -30.33 20.06
C ALA A 142 47.15 -30.05 18.53
N LEU A 143 46.58 -30.93 17.71
CA LEU A 143 46.54 -30.74 16.25
C LEU A 143 45.74 -29.50 15.84
N LYS A 144 44.57 -29.26 16.46
CA LYS A 144 43.80 -28.03 16.22
C LYS A 144 44.52 -26.77 16.69
N ALA A 145 45.36 -26.88 17.73
CA ALA A 145 46.13 -25.77 18.27
C ALA A 145 47.37 -25.43 17.43
N SER A 146 47.87 -26.38 16.64
CA SER A 146 49.10 -26.19 15.84
C SER A 146 48.93 -25.10 14.78
N ASP A 147 49.97 -24.30 14.61
CA ASP A 147 49.97 -23.20 13.65
C ASP A 147 49.95 -23.70 12.20
N GLU A 148 50.58 -24.85 11.94
CA GLU A 148 50.59 -25.50 10.63
C GLU A 148 49.18 -25.93 10.20
N TYR A 149 48.41 -26.55 11.10
CA TYR A 149 47.02 -26.94 10.84
C TYR A 149 46.14 -25.73 10.52
N LYS A 150 46.23 -24.69 11.36
CA LYS A 150 45.46 -23.45 11.18
C LYS A 150 45.80 -22.76 9.86
N LYS A 151 47.09 -22.71 9.49
CA LYS A 151 47.54 -22.10 8.24
C LYS A 151 47.02 -22.85 7.02
N ARG A 152 47.19 -24.18 6.97
CA ARG A 152 46.66 -25.04 5.89
C ARG A 152 45.15 -24.89 5.75
N LEU A 153 44.42 -24.94 6.86
CA LEU A 153 42.97 -24.79 6.86
C LEU A 153 42.55 -23.40 6.36
N ALA A 154 43.20 -22.33 6.82
CA ALA A 154 42.91 -20.97 6.40
C ALA A 154 43.19 -20.74 4.90
N GLU A 155 44.29 -21.30 4.37
CA GLU A 155 44.62 -21.23 2.95
C GLU A 155 43.59 -21.98 2.09
N ALA A 156 43.21 -23.20 2.48
CA ALA A 156 42.18 -23.99 1.80
C ALA A 156 40.80 -23.29 1.86
N GLU A 157 40.40 -22.76 3.02
CA GLU A 157 39.14 -22.02 3.18
C GLU A 157 39.15 -20.71 2.38
N ARG A 158 40.30 -20.01 2.28
CA ARG A 158 40.44 -18.82 1.44
C ARG A 158 40.32 -19.14 -0.04
N LYS A 159 40.95 -20.22 -0.52
CA LYS A 159 40.82 -20.70 -1.91
C LYS A 159 39.36 -21.07 -2.23
N PHE A 160 38.72 -21.85 -1.36
CA PHE A 160 37.30 -22.22 -1.51
C PHE A 160 36.39 -20.99 -1.54
N LYS A 161 36.57 -20.04 -0.62
CA LYS A 161 35.76 -18.80 -0.56
C LYS A 161 35.93 -17.95 -1.82
N LYS A 162 37.14 -17.86 -2.36
CA LYS A 162 37.42 -17.14 -3.62
C LYS A 162 36.65 -17.78 -4.78
N LEU A 163 36.84 -19.09 -5.01
CA LEU A 163 36.16 -19.83 -6.07
C LEU A 163 34.63 -19.76 -5.95
N LYS A 164 34.10 -19.85 -4.72
CA LYS A 164 32.66 -19.74 -4.47
C LYS A 164 32.11 -18.36 -4.84
N THR A 165 32.89 -17.30 -4.66
CA THR A 165 32.49 -15.92 -5.02
C THR A 165 32.53 -15.70 -6.53
N GLU A 166 33.48 -16.34 -7.22
CA GLU A 166 33.65 -16.26 -8.68
C GLU A 166 32.66 -17.15 -9.45
N LEU A 167 32.12 -18.21 -8.82
CA LEU A 167 31.23 -19.19 -9.46
C LEU A 167 30.01 -18.55 -10.12
N ILE A 168 29.27 -17.71 -9.41
CA ILE A 168 28.02 -17.11 -9.92
C ILE A 168 28.29 -16.22 -11.16
N PRO A 169 29.27 -15.29 -11.14
CA PRO A 169 29.67 -14.57 -12.35
C PRO A 169 30.05 -15.46 -13.55
N ILE A 170 30.80 -16.55 -13.31
CA ILE A 170 31.20 -17.49 -14.39
C ILE A 170 29.97 -18.18 -14.98
N ILE A 171 29.09 -18.72 -14.12
CA ILE A 171 27.82 -19.33 -14.54
C ILE A 171 27.01 -18.36 -15.41
N ARG A 172 26.89 -17.09 -15.00
CA ARG A 172 26.17 -16.07 -15.78
C ARG A 172 26.75 -15.90 -17.18
N LEU A 173 28.07 -15.92 -17.29
CA LEU A 173 28.80 -15.71 -18.54
C LEU A 173 28.72 -16.92 -19.47
N GLU A 174 28.68 -18.14 -18.94
CA GLU A 174 28.71 -19.36 -19.74
C GLU A 174 27.31 -19.90 -20.08
N TRP A 175 26.39 -19.93 -19.12
CA TRP A 175 25.07 -20.54 -19.32
C TRP A 175 24.22 -19.81 -20.36
N ARG A 176 23.44 -20.57 -21.14
CA ARG A 176 22.56 -20.08 -22.22
C ARG A 176 21.25 -20.88 -22.24
N GLY A 177 20.18 -20.32 -22.82
CA GLY A 177 18.90 -21.03 -22.93
C GLY A 177 18.22 -21.32 -21.59
N ALA A 178 17.47 -22.43 -21.52
CA ALA A 178 16.51 -22.69 -20.44
C ALA A 178 17.12 -22.81 -19.03
N HIS A 179 18.34 -23.34 -18.88
CA HIS A 179 18.98 -23.43 -17.55
C HIS A 179 19.48 -22.06 -17.05
N ARG A 180 19.77 -21.11 -17.96
CA ARG A 180 20.02 -19.71 -17.58
C ARG A 180 18.74 -19.03 -17.10
N GLU A 181 17.58 -19.34 -17.66
CA GLU A 181 16.32 -18.73 -17.22
C GLU A 181 16.04 -18.96 -15.73
N TRP A 182 16.42 -20.13 -15.19
CA TRP A 182 16.31 -20.40 -13.76
C TRP A 182 17.21 -19.48 -12.93
N MET A 183 18.45 -19.26 -13.38
CA MET A 183 19.35 -18.31 -12.72
C MET A 183 18.76 -16.89 -12.74
N ASP A 184 18.22 -16.45 -13.89
CA ASP A 184 17.57 -15.14 -14.07
C ASP A 184 16.29 -15.00 -13.23
N ALA A 185 15.64 -16.11 -12.84
CA ALA A 185 14.54 -16.13 -11.89
C ALA A 185 15.03 -16.05 -10.44
N ALA A 186 16.01 -16.89 -10.08
CA ALA A 186 16.47 -17.07 -8.71
C ALA A 186 17.37 -15.92 -8.20
N MET A 187 18.04 -15.18 -9.09
CA MET A 187 18.95 -14.11 -8.71
C MET A 187 19.21 -13.06 -9.79
N VAL A 188 19.74 -11.92 -9.35
CA VAL A 188 20.22 -10.84 -10.21
C VAL A 188 21.64 -10.47 -9.82
N LEU A 189 22.53 -10.33 -10.80
CA LEU A 189 23.87 -9.78 -10.60
C LEU A 189 23.86 -8.27 -10.80
N LEU A 190 24.41 -7.54 -9.83
CA LEU A 190 24.64 -6.10 -9.94
C LEU A 190 25.93 -5.81 -10.74
N ASP A 191 26.16 -4.54 -11.06
CA ASP A 191 27.31 -4.09 -11.85
C ASP A 191 28.67 -4.41 -11.20
N ASP A 192 28.70 -4.57 -9.87
CA ASP A 192 29.87 -4.96 -9.08
C ASP A 192 30.06 -6.49 -8.98
N GLY A 193 29.22 -7.28 -9.66
CA GLY A 193 29.22 -8.74 -9.60
C GLY A 193 28.54 -9.31 -8.36
N THR A 194 27.98 -8.48 -7.48
CA THR A 194 27.30 -8.95 -6.25
C THR A 194 25.94 -9.57 -6.60
N PRO A 195 25.66 -10.81 -6.18
CA PRO A 195 24.34 -11.42 -6.34
C PRO A 195 23.33 -10.85 -5.35
N LYS A 196 22.11 -10.64 -5.84
CA LYS A 196 20.94 -10.26 -5.06
C LYS A 196 19.80 -11.21 -5.38
N PHE A 197 19.01 -11.55 -4.37
CA PHE A 197 18.02 -12.62 -4.45
C PHE A 197 16.61 -12.05 -4.24
N PRO A 198 15.72 -12.13 -5.25
CA PRO A 198 14.30 -11.83 -5.07
C PRO A 198 13.68 -12.76 -4.02
N ALA A 199 12.78 -12.23 -3.19
CA ALA A 199 12.20 -12.99 -2.07
C ALA A 199 11.42 -14.23 -2.53
N LEU A 200 10.80 -14.17 -3.72
CA LEU A 200 9.98 -15.25 -4.26
C LEU A 200 10.71 -16.58 -4.35
N LEU A 201 12.01 -16.61 -4.68
CA LEU A 201 12.81 -17.84 -4.76
C LEU A 201 13.88 -17.90 -3.66
N GLY A 202 13.62 -17.19 -2.56
CA GLY A 202 14.45 -17.18 -1.36
C GLY A 202 15.87 -16.67 -1.61
N THR A 203 16.89 -17.44 -1.22
CA THR A 203 18.31 -17.07 -1.39
C THR A 203 18.94 -17.90 -2.51
N GLY A 204 18.59 -17.58 -3.75
CA GLY A 204 19.12 -18.25 -4.94
C GLY A 204 18.59 -19.67 -5.10
N GLY A 205 17.29 -19.87 -4.88
CA GLY A 205 16.67 -21.19 -4.96
C GLY A 205 16.65 -21.96 -3.63
N ASN A 206 16.90 -21.28 -2.50
CA ASN A 206 16.88 -21.85 -1.16
C ASN A 206 15.91 -21.14 -0.23
N ASP A 207 15.21 -21.91 0.60
CA ASP A 207 14.46 -21.43 1.76
C ASP A 207 14.95 -22.14 3.03
N GLY A 208 15.72 -21.42 3.86
CA GLY A 208 16.42 -22.01 5.00
C GLY A 208 17.34 -23.16 4.56
N ARG A 209 17.00 -24.39 4.97
CA ARG A 209 17.71 -25.62 4.61
C ARG A 209 17.17 -26.31 3.34
N LEU A 210 16.01 -25.87 2.84
CA LEU A 210 15.35 -26.46 1.70
C LEU A 210 15.93 -25.90 0.40
N ASP A 211 16.53 -26.75 -0.44
CA ASP A 211 16.91 -26.40 -1.81
C ASP A 211 15.78 -26.76 -2.78
N PHE A 212 15.26 -25.78 -3.51
CA PHE A 212 14.13 -25.97 -4.41
C PHE A 212 14.46 -26.88 -5.59
N THR A 213 15.69 -26.85 -6.12
CA THR A 213 16.07 -27.66 -7.28
C THR A 213 16.23 -29.13 -6.90
N ASN A 214 16.85 -29.41 -5.75
CA ASN A 214 16.98 -30.77 -5.26
C ASN A 214 15.61 -31.38 -4.93
N ASN A 215 14.73 -30.62 -4.26
CA ASN A 215 13.37 -31.08 -3.97
C ASN A 215 12.56 -31.29 -5.24
N PHE A 216 12.73 -30.45 -6.26
CA PHE A 216 12.10 -30.64 -7.58
C PHE A 216 12.50 -31.99 -8.18
N PHE A 217 13.78 -32.37 -8.14
CA PHE A 217 14.22 -33.68 -8.63
C PHE A 217 13.64 -34.84 -7.83
N GLN A 218 13.59 -34.72 -6.50
CA GLN A 218 12.95 -35.74 -5.66
C GLN A 218 11.46 -35.90 -5.99
N ARG A 219 10.73 -34.80 -6.16
CA ARG A 219 9.31 -34.84 -6.56
C ARG A 219 9.12 -35.45 -7.95
N LEU A 220 10.01 -35.18 -8.90
CA LEU A 220 9.99 -35.85 -10.21
C LEU A 220 10.16 -37.36 -10.07
N ASN A 221 11.06 -37.83 -9.20
CA ASN A 221 11.22 -39.26 -8.92
C ASN A 221 10.00 -39.89 -8.22
N GLU A 222 9.17 -39.09 -7.56
CA GLU A 222 7.92 -39.57 -6.94
C GLU A 222 6.78 -39.73 -7.93
N ILE A 223 6.79 -38.98 -9.04
CA ILE A 223 5.75 -39.05 -10.06
C ILE A 223 6.15 -39.86 -11.29
N PHE A 224 7.45 -40.01 -11.56
CA PHE A 224 8.00 -40.78 -12.68
C PHE A 224 9.04 -41.79 -12.23
N TYR A 225 9.13 -42.92 -12.94
CA TYR A 225 10.24 -43.85 -12.84
C TYR A 225 11.43 -43.28 -13.62
N LEU A 226 12.43 -42.73 -12.93
CA LEU A 226 13.60 -42.11 -13.57
C LEU A 226 14.56 -43.14 -14.19
N ASP A 227 14.51 -44.38 -13.72
CA ASP A 227 15.26 -45.54 -14.21
C ASP A 227 14.61 -46.23 -15.43
N ASP A 228 13.36 -45.90 -15.74
CA ASP A 228 12.64 -46.41 -16.90
C ASP A 228 13.03 -45.66 -18.19
N GLN A 229 13.09 -46.37 -19.32
CA GLN A 229 13.51 -45.79 -20.61
C GLN A 229 12.50 -44.77 -21.16
N ASP A 230 11.22 -44.90 -20.84
CA ASP A 230 10.17 -43.98 -21.29
C ASP A 230 9.85 -42.93 -20.21
N GLY A 231 10.32 -43.13 -18.98
CA GLY A 231 10.03 -42.26 -17.84
C GLY A 231 8.57 -42.36 -17.39
N LYS A 232 8.02 -43.58 -17.38
CA LYS A 232 6.59 -43.82 -17.09
C LYS A 232 6.16 -43.26 -15.74
N GLN A 233 4.90 -42.84 -15.68
CA GLN A 233 4.26 -42.38 -14.46
C GLN A 233 4.20 -43.47 -13.38
N ARG A 234 4.31 -43.07 -12.11
CA ARG A 234 4.09 -43.92 -10.93
C ARG A 234 2.61 -44.02 -10.58
N LEU A 235 2.27 -45.00 -9.74
CA LEU A 235 0.89 -45.38 -9.41
C LEU A 235 -0.01 -44.20 -9.01
N PHE A 236 0.46 -43.30 -8.14
CA PHE A 236 -0.34 -42.18 -7.62
C PHE A 236 -0.24 -40.89 -8.43
N ALA A 237 0.61 -40.85 -9.47
CA ALA A 237 0.85 -39.64 -10.25
C ALA A 237 -0.43 -39.07 -10.87
N LYS A 238 -1.29 -39.92 -11.44
CA LYS A 238 -2.57 -39.48 -12.01
C LYS A 238 -3.51 -38.87 -10.96
N ALA A 239 -3.58 -39.45 -9.76
CA ALA A 239 -4.42 -38.93 -8.69
C ALA A 239 -3.93 -37.56 -8.20
N TRP A 240 -2.62 -37.42 -7.98
CA TRP A 240 -2.00 -36.16 -7.60
C TRP A 240 -2.15 -35.07 -8.68
N LEU A 241 -2.01 -35.42 -9.96
CA LEU A 241 -2.25 -34.50 -11.07
C LEU A 241 -3.72 -34.07 -11.14
N SER A 242 -4.65 -35.02 -11.03
CA SER A 242 -6.08 -34.72 -11.05
C SER A 242 -6.46 -33.76 -9.93
N ASP A 243 -5.92 -33.94 -8.72
CA ASP A 243 -6.12 -33.01 -7.61
C ASP A 243 -5.50 -31.63 -7.90
N ALA A 244 -4.27 -31.60 -8.42
CA ALA A 244 -3.55 -30.37 -8.75
C ALA A 244 -4.28 -29.51 -9.80
N LEU A 245 -4.90 -30.14 -10.81
CA LEU A 245 -5.66 -29.47 -11.87
C LEU A 245 -7.10 -29.15 -11.44
N TRP A 246 -7.82 -30.16 -10.95
CA TRP A 246 -9.28 -30.12 -10.84
C TRP A 246 -9.81 -29.91 -9.43
N GLY A 247 -8.99 -30.01 -8.40
CA GLY A 247 -9.41 -29.90 -7.00
C GLY A 247 -10.29 -31.08 -6.57
N GLY A 248 -9.69 -32.04 -5.87
CA GLY A 248 -10.39 -33.26 -5.41
C GLY A 248 -10.08 -33.66 -3.98
N GLY A 249 -9.13 -32.98 -3.32
CA GLY A 249 -8.55 -33.42 -2.06
C GLY A 249 -7.43 -34.43 -2.33
N CYS A 250 -6.26 -34.15 -1.78
CA CYS A 250 -5.06 -34.95 -1.99
C CYS A 250 -5.12 -36.29 -1.22
N LEU A 251 -5.78 -37.29 -1.82
CA LEU A 251 -5.69 -38.68 -1.38
C LEU A 251 -4.22 -39.15 -1.52
N HIS A 252 -3.65 -39.67 -0.44
CA HIS A 252 -2.24 -40.11 -0.37
C HIS A 252 -1.21 -38.99 -0.56
N CYS A 253 -1.48 -37.78 -0.04
CA CYS A 253 -0.47 -36.73 0.06
C CYS A 253 0.81 -37.22 0.76
N GLN A 254 1.96 -36.73 0.32
CA GLN A 254 3.22 -37.06 0.96
C GLN A 254 3.32 -36.41 2.34
N ALA A 255 3.49 -37.23 3.37
CA ALA A 255 3.68 -36.79 4.74
C ALA A 255 5.16 -36.49 5.03
N GLY A 256 5.43 -35.41 5.76
CA GLY A 256 6.76 -35.09 6.33
C GLY A 256 7.75 -34.43 5.36
N SER A 257 7.34 -34.16 4.12
CA SER A 257 8.15 -33.40 3.16
C SER A 257 7.99 -31.90 3.36
N ALA A 258 9.09 -31.15 3.34
CA ALA A 258 9.06 -29.71 3.53
C ALA A 258 8.34 -29.01 2.36
N VAL A 259 7.27 -28.26 2.67
CA VAL A 259 6.43 -27.58 1.69
C VAL A 259 7.00 -26.23 1.20
N GLY A 260 8.10 -25.78 1.81
CA GLY A 260 8.72 -24.47 1.58
C GLY A 260 7.81 -23.30 1.96
N GLN A 261 8.19 -22.10 1.51
CA GLN A 261 7.50 -20.87 1.88
C GLN A 261 6.08 -20.67 1.30
N TYR A 262 5.63 -21.50 0.34
CA TYR A 262 4.46 -21.16 -0.49
C TYR A 262 3.13 -21.79 -0.05
N LEU A 263 3.18 -22.77 0.86
CA LEU A 263 2.02 -23.52 1.38
C LEU A 263 1.97 -23.48 2.92
N PRO A 264 1.78 -22.30 3.54
CA PRO A 264 1.84 -22.17 5.00
C PRO A 264 0.82 -23.05 5.74
N GLY A 265 -0.34 -23.31 5.14
CA GLY A 265 -1.39 -24.16 5.74
C GLY A 265 -1.07 -25.65 5.75
N MET A 266 -0.10 -26.10 4.94
CA MET A 266 0.26 -27.53 4.81
C MET A 266 1.65 -27.82 5.39
N ALA A 267 2.26 -26.86 6.08
CA ALA A 267 3.62 -26.97 6.62
C ALA A 267 3.73 -27.91 7.84
N GLY A 268 2.61 -28.44 8.34
CA GLY A 268 2.56 -29.26 9.55
C GLY A 268 2.85 -28.44 10.81
N GLY A 269 2.96 -29.14 11.94
CA GLY A 269 3.20 -28.54 13.26
C GLY A 269 1.97 -28.56 14.17
N ALA A 270 2.10 -27.90 15.32
CA ALA A 270 1.08 -27.93 16.36
C ALA A 270 -0.31 -27.50 15.87
N ASN A 271 -1.32 -28.35 16.15
CA ASN A 271 -2.72 -28.17 15.73
C ASN A 271 -2.95 -28.13 14.20
N SER A 272 -2.08 -28.75 13.40
CA SER A 272 -2.27 -28.84 11.93
C SER A 272 -3.20 -29.98 11.50
N GLY A 273 -3.60 -30.85 12.43
CA GLY A 273 -4.55 -31.93 12.22
C GLY A 273 -5.40 -32.20 13.46
N ASN A 274 -6.04 -33.37 13.53
CA ASN A 274 -6.88 -33.75 14.68
C ASN A 274 -6.07 -34.13 15.94
N GLY A 275 -4.74 -34.10 15.86
CA GLY A 275 -3.80 -34.34 16.97
C GLY A 275 -3.05 -33.09 17.42
N PRO A 276 -2.26 -33.17 18.50
CA PRO A 276 -1.49 -32.04 19.03
C PRO A 276 -0.39 -31.56 18.08
N ASP A 277 0.10 -32.44 17.18
CA ASP A 277 1.08 -32.17 16.14
C ASP A 277 0.76 -33.05 14.92
N ASP A 278 1.04 -32.58 13.71
CA ASP A 278 0.83 -33.35 12.48
C ASP A 278 1.94 -33.07 11.46
N ASN A 279 2.19 -34.03 10.58
CA ASN A 279 3.20 -33.92 9.54
C ASN A 279 2.76 -32.90 8.46
N SER A 280 3.75 -32.33 7.78
CA SER A 280 3.48 -31.57 6.55
C SER A 280 2.89 -32.48 5.47
N LEU A 281 2.02 -31.92 4.63
CA LEU A 281 1.36 -32.66 3.54
C LEU A 281 1.68 -31.97 2.21
N LEU A 282 2.23 -32.71 1.26
CA LEU A 282 2.63 -32.16 -0.04
C LEU A 282 2.09 -33.02 -1.19
N ASN A 283 1.45 -32.37 -2.15
CA ASN A 283 1.20 -32.95 -3.46
C ASN A 283 2.44 -32.69 -4.35
N PRO A 284 3.14 -33.72 -4.86
CA PRO A 284 4.34 -33.54 -5.69
C PRO A 284 4.10 -32.71 -6.96
N PHE A 285 2.93 -32.85 -7.59
CA PHE A 285 2.57 -32.05 -8.77
C PHE A 285 2.40 -30.58 -8.43
N ASP A 286 1.83 -30.25 -7.27
CA ASP A 286 1.70 -28.85 -6.84
C ASP A 286 3.08 -28.18 -6.71
N PHE A 287 4.04 -28.87 -6.10
CA PHE A 287 5.41 -28.36 -5.95
C PHE A 287 6.12 -28.15 -7.30
N ILE A 288 6.01 -29.13 -8.19
CA ILE A 288 6.61 -29.09 -9.53
C ILE A 288 6.01 -27.93 -10.33
N LEU A 289 4.69 -27.89 -10.47
CA LEU A 289 3.99 -26.88 -11.27
C LEU A 289 4.13 -25.48 -10.69
N MET A 290 4.20 -25.35 -9.37
CA MET A 290 4.49 -24.08 -8.70
C MET A 290 5.87 -23.54 -9.10
N LEU A 291 6.94 -24.37 -9.05
CA LEU A 291 8.28 -23.92 -9.46
C LEU A 291 8.33 -23.61 -10.96
N GLU A 292 7.63 -24.38 -11.79
CA GLU A 292 7.49 -24.11 -13.22
C GLU A 292 6.83 -22.75 -13.50
N GLY A 293 5.88 -22.33 -12.67
CA GLY A 293 5.25 -21.01 -12.77
C GLY A 293 6.09 -19.87 -12.17
N ALA A 294 6.87 -20.14 -11.12
CA ALA A 294 7.76 -19.15 -10.51
C ALA A 294 8.81 -18.61 -11.49
N MET A 295 9.17 -19.39 -12.51
CA MET A 295 10.06 -19.00 -13.62
C MET A 295 9.62 -17.72 -14.35
N LEU A 296 8.31 -17.41 -14.37
CA LEU A 296 7.80 -16.22 -15.03
C LEU A 296 8.16 -14.92 -14.30
N PHE A 297 8.51 -15.00 -13.01
CA PHE A 297 8.84 -13.85 -12.16
C PHE A 297 10.35 -13.51 -12.18
N SER A 298 10.97 -13.56 -13.36
CA SER A 298 12.38 -13.20 -13.49
C SER A 298 12.64 -11.74 -13.12
N ALA A 299 13.64 -11.52 -12.27
CA ALA A 299 14.08 -10.21 -11.84
C ALA A 299 15.21 -9.69 -12.71
N SER A 300 15.35 -8.36 -12.79
CA SER A 300 16.40 -7.72 -13.61
C SER A 300 17.11 -6.62 -12.85
N ALA A 301 18.38 -6.37 -13.20
CA ALA A 301 19.11 -5.19 -12.75
C ALA A 301 18.60 -3.96 -13.51
N THR A 302 18.21 -2.92 -12.77
CA THR A 302 17.73 -1.65 -13.32
C THR A 302 18.66 -0.52 -12.88
N ARG A 303 19.00 0.38 -13.82
CA ARG A 303 19.75 1.61 -13.55
C ARG A 303 18.83 2.82 -13.64
N ARG A 304 19.04 3.78 -12.75
CA ARG A 304 18.38 5.08 -12.84
C ARG A 304 19.09 5.94 -13.88
N LEU A 305 18.42 6.24 -14.99
CA LEU A 305 18.89 7.23 -15.96
C LEU A 305 18.86 8.64 -15.32
N GLY A 306 19.94 9.40 -15.48
CA GLY A 306 20.02 10.81 -15.04
C GLY A 306 20.67 11.08 -13.66
N VAL A 307 21.23 10.06 -12.98
CA VAL A 307 22.07 10.27 -11.78
C VAL A 307 23.47 9.73 -12.06
N PRO A 308 24.53 10.57 -12.05
CA PRO A 308 25.90 10.14 -12.45
C PRO A 308 26.52 9.05 -11.55
N HIS A 309 25.87 8.65 -10.47
CA HIS A 309 26.33 7.66 -9.48
C HIS A 309 25.17 6.79 -8.93
N GLY A 310 24.12 6.54 -9.74
CA GLY A 310 22.99 5.72 -9.30
C GLY A 310 23.40 4.25 -9.09
N SER A 311 23.26 3.72 -7.87
CA SER A 311 23.45 2.29 -7.61
C SER A 311 22.45 1.45 -8.40
N SER A 312 22.94 0.41 -9.08
CA SER A 312 22.10 -0.62 -9.73
C SER A 312 21.19 -1.28 -8.70
N ARG A 313 19.92 -1.50 -9.06
CA ARG A 313 18.91 -2.10 -8.16
C ARG A 313 18.25 -3.31 -8.80
N VAL A 314 17.87 -4.26 -7.96
CA VAL A 314 17.02 -5.37 -8.37
C VAL A 314 15.58 -4.90 -8.50
N ALA A 315 14.97 -5.17 -9.63
CA ALA A 315 13.54 -5.04 -9.84
C ALA A 315 12.98 -6.43 -10.18
N ALA A 316 12.17 -6.97 -9.27
CA ALA A 316 11.34 -8.15 -9.54
C ALA A 316 9.91 -7.69 -9.84
N PRO A 317 9.15 -8.39 -10.70
CA PRO A 317 7.79 -7.99 -11.05
C PRO A 317 6.92 -7.83 -9.80
N PHE A 318 6.36 -6.63 -9.59
CA PHE A 318 5.40 -6.36 -8.50
C PHE A 318 5.91 -6.70 -7.08
N ALA A 319 7.23 -6.65 -6.88
CA ALA A 319 7.86 -6.84 -5.57
C ALA A 319 8.24 -5.49 -4.94
N VAL A 320 7.90 -5.31 -3.67
CA VAL A 320 8.17 -4.08 -2.90
C VAL A 320 8.63 -4.41 -1.49
N GLY A 321 9.13 -3.41 -0.76
CA GLY A 321 9.37 -3.55 0.68
C GLY A 321 8.07 -3.88 1.44
N GLY A 322 8.19 -4.41 2.64
CA GLY A 322 7.02 -4.65 3.50
C GLY A 322 6.47 -3.35 4.08
N GLN A 323 5.16 -3.25 4.24
CA GLN A 323 4.53 -2.20 5.04
C GLN A 323 3.43 -2.81 5.90
N GLY A 324 3.42 -2.47 7.19
CA GLY A 324 2.39 -2.88 8.14
C GLY A 324 1.12 -2.04 7.95
N ALA A 325 0.54 -2.04 6.74
CA ALA A 325 -0.73 -1.39 6.42
C ALA A 325 -1.43 -2.01 5.20
N GLY A 326 -2.74 -1.77 5.10
CA GLY A 326 -3.65 -2.18 4.05
C GLY A 326 -4.25 -3.58 4.26
N TYR A 327 -4.24 -4.12 5.49
CA TYR A 327 -4.83 -5.41 5.83
C TYR A 327 -5.11 -5.58 7.34
N ALA A 328 -6.00 -6.52 7.69
CA ALA A 328 -6.59 -6.62 9.02
C ALA A 328 -5.61 -7.00 10.16
N SER A 329 -4.54 -7.73 9.87
CA SER A 329 -3.56 -8.20 10.86
C SER A 329 -2.22 -7.45 10.81
N ALA A 330 -2.19 -6.27 10.19
CA ALA A 330 -0.95 -5.55 9.92
C ALA A 330 -0.23 -5.10 11.19
N ALA A 331 1.07 -5.36 11.28
CA ALA A 331 1.92 -4.96 12.40
C ALA A 331 3.26 -4.36 11.95
N ASP A 332 3.89 -3.56 12.83
CA ASP A 332 5.23 -2.98 12.60
C ASP A 332 6.30 -4.06 12.38
N SER A 333 6.12 -5.27 12.95
CA SER A 333 7.05 -6.40 12.76
C SER A 333 7.11 -6.89 11.31
N ASP A 334 6.02 -6.74 10.57
CA ASP A 334 5.86 -7.25 9.20
C ASP A 334 6.66 -6.41 8.19
N GLU A 335 7.19 -5.26 8.60
CA GLU A 335 8.03 -4.39 7.76
C GLU A 335 9.50 -4.82 7.73
N SER A 336 9.93 -5.71 8.65
CA SER A 336 11.28 -6.31 8.68
C SER A 336 11.42 -7.56 7.80
N ALA A 337 10.29 -8.05 7.28
CA ALA A 337 10.15 -9.17 6.36
C ALA A 337 10.92 -8.98 5.04
N ARG A 338 11.13 -10.07 4.28
CA ARG A 338 11.77 -10.05 2.94
C ARG A 338 11.00 -9.22 1.88
N GLY A 339 9.95 -8.52 2.27
CA GLY A 339 9.14 -7.65 1.44
C GLY A 339 7.73 -8.18 1.21
N GLU A 340 7.02 -7.52 0.31
CA GLU A 340 5.73 -7.97 -0.21
C GLU A 340 5.84 -8.33 -1.70
N GLN A 341 5.09 -9.37 -2.09
CA GLN A 341 4.88 -9.75 -3.48
C GLN A 341 3.41 -9.60 -3.83
N TRP A 342 3.12 -8.81 -4.86
CA TRP A 342 1.76 -8.58 -5.33
C TRP A 342 1.53 -9.41 -6.60
N MET A 343 0.56 -10.32 -6.55
CA MET A 343 0.24 -11.24 -7.64
C MET A 343 -0.96 -10.74 -8.45
N PRO A 344 -0.81 -10.36 -9.73
CA PRO A 344 -1.88 -9.76 -10.52
C PRO A 344 -2.99 -10.77 -10.83
N LEU A 345 -4.24 -10.32 -10.73
CA LEU A 345 -5.45 -11.06 -11.09
C LEU A 345 -6.13 -10.32 -12.23
N TRP A 346 -6.15 -10.93 -13.41
CA TRP A 346 -6.78 -10.40 -14.62
C TRP A 346 -7.96 -11.29 -15.03
N GLY A 347 -9.04 -10.66 -15.48
CA GLY A 347 -10.31 -11.33 -15.77
C GLY A 347 -10.53 -11.72 -17.23
N HIS A 348 -9.62 -11.34 -18.14
CA HIS A 348 -9.76 -11.59 -19.58
C HIS A 348 -8.75 -12.65 -20.07
N PRO A 349 -9.08 -13.48 -21.06
CA PRO A 349 -8.14 -14.50 -21.56
C PRO A 349 -6.82 -13.89 -22.08
N MET A 350 -5.70 -14.28 -21.48
CA MET A 350 -4.36 -13.74 -21.79
C MET A 350 -3.42 -14.85 -22.29
N LEU A 351 -2.69 -14.58 -23.37
CA LEU A 351 -1.65 -15.45 -23.91
C LEU A 351 -0.40 -15.42 -23.02
N LEU A 352 0.43 -16.46 -23.08
CA LEU A 352 1.71 -16.49 -22.34
C LEU A 352 2.62 -15.30 -22.68
N GLY A 353 2.67 -14.90 -23.96
CA GLY A 353 3.48 -13.74 -24.39
C GLY A 353 3.02 -12.42 -23.78
N GLU A 354 1.70 -12.23 -23.68
CA GLU A 354 1.08 -11.06 -23.03
C GLU A 354 1.37 -11.06 -21.52
N LEU A 355 1.30 -12.22 -20.87
CA LEU A 355 1.64 -12.38 -19.46
C LEU A 355 3.12 -12.08 -19.18
N LYS A 356 4.04 -12.60 -20.01
CA LYS A 356 5.47 -12.29 -19.91
C LYS A 356 5.74 -10.79 -20.07
N HIS A 357 5.01 -10.12 -20.98
CA HIS A 357 5.10 -8.67 -21.15
C HIS A 357 4.57 -7.91 -19.93
N LEU A 358 3.42 -8.32 -19.38
CA LEU A 358 2.83 -7.73 -18.18
C LEU A 358 3.79 -7.79 -16.97
N LEU A 359 4.36 -8.97 -16.72
CA LEU A 359 5.34 -9.17 -15.64
C LEU A 359 6.62 -8.37 -15.90
N ALA A 360 7.06 -8.26 -17.16
CA ALA A 360 8.21 -7.44 -17.52
C ALA A 360 7.98 -5.95 -17.23
N GLU A 361 6.79 -5.43 -17.54
CA GLU A 361 6.40 -4.06 -17.19
C GLU A 361 6.27 -3.84 -15.69
N GLY A 362 5.82 -4.86 -14.93
CA GLY A 362 5.76 -4.85 -13.48
C GLY A 362 7.11 -4.59 -12.79
N ARG A 363 8.23 -4.69 -13.53
CA ARG A 363 9.57 -4.30 -13.08
C ARG A 363 9.90 -2.81 -13.31
N ALA A 364 9.23 -2.17 -14.26
CA ALA A 364 9.57 -0.85 -14.80
C ALA A 364 8.77 0.31 -14.17
N GLN A 365 7.61 0.05 -13.59
CA GLN A 365 6.70 1.11 -13.10
C GLN A 365 7.21 1.63 -11.74
N VAL A 366 7.27 2.95 -11.43
CA VAL A 366 6.27 4.02 -11.58
C VAL A 366 6.94 5.41 -11.71
N GLY A 367 6.91 6.00 -12.90
CA GLY A 367 7.46 7.35 -13.14
C GLY A 367 8.98 7.44 -12.95
N ALA A 368 9.52 8.65 -12.74
CA ALA A 368 10.96 8.89 -12.60
C ALA A 368 11.59 8.30 -11.30
N ARG A 369 10.82 7.57 -10.49
CA ARG A 369 11.19 7.07 -9.17
C ARG A 369 10.78 5.61 -9.01
N ALA A 370 11.75 4.74 -8.75
CA ALA A 370 11.45 3.34 -8.41
C ALA A 370 10.53 3.25 -7.19
N VAL A 371 9.45 2.48 -7.30
CA VAL A 371 8.54 2.09 -6.21
C VAL A 371 9.34 1.35 -5.15
N LYS A 372 9.20 1.75 -3.89
CA LYS A 372 9.89 1.09 -2.77
C LYS A 372 8.93 0.45 -1.79
N GLU A 373 7.74 1.02 -1.66
CA GLU A 373 6.79 0.69 -0.60
C GLU A 373 5.43 0.29 -1.21
N PRO A 374 4.62 -0.52 -0.50
CA PRO A 374 3.30 -0.94 -0.95
C PRO A 374 2.37 0.21 -1.32
N LEU A 375 2.43 1.34 -0.60
CA LEU A 375 1.63 2.51 -0.95
C LEU A 375 2.02 3.13 -2.31
N ASP A 376 3.31 3.13 -2.64
CA ASP A 376 3.79 3.61 -3.95
C ASP A 376 3.25 2.69 -5.07
N LEU A 377 3.23 1.38 -4.83
CA LEU A 377 2.71 0.39 -5.77
C LEU A 377 1.20 0.54 -5.94
N ALA A 378 0.46 0.63 -4.83
CA ALA A 378 -0.99 0.83 -4.82
C ALA A 378 -1.40 2.04 -5.65
N ARG A 379 -0.68 3.17 -5.50
CA ARG A 379 -0.96 4.40 -6.26
C ARG A 379 -0.78 4.24 -7.75
N ALA A 380 0.23 3.50 -8.15
CA ALA A 380 0.50 3.32 -9.55
C ALA A 380 -0.39 2.30 -10.21
N VAL A 381 -0.67 1.21 -9.51
CA VAL A 381 -1.66 0.23 -9.93
C VAL A 381 -3.03 0.90 -10.08
N ALA A 382 -3.42 1.78 -9.15
CA ALA A 382 -4.67 2.53 -9.27
C ALA A 382 -4.71 3.49 -10.49
N ARG A 383 -3.57 3.83 -11.09
CA ARG A 383 -3.47 4.65 -12.31
C ARG A 383 -3.35 3.82 -13.58
N LEU A 384 -2.49 2.80 -13.56
CA LEU A 384 -2.02 2.05 -14.73
C LEU A 384 -2.59 0.64 -14.82
N GLY A 385 -2.98 0.02 -13.71
CA GLY A 385 -3.48 -1.36 -13.65
C GLY A 385 -4.73 -1.58 -14.50
N VAL A 386 -5.60 -0.56 -14.55
CA VAL A 386 -6.81 -0.53 -15.40
C VAL A 386 -6.47 -0.69 -16.87
N ALA A 387 -5.51 0.09 -17.35
CA ALA A 387 -5.07 0.06 -18.75
C ALA A 387 -4.41 -1.28 -19.13
N ARG A 388 -4.06 -2.11 -18.15
CA ARG A 388 -3.46 -3.44 -18.32
C ARG A 388 -4.43 -4.58 -18.07
N GLY A 389 -5.72 -4.30 -17.86
CA GLY A 389 -6.75 -5.32 -17.65
C GLY A 389 -6.61 -6.10 -16.34
N ILE A 390 -5.84 -5.57 -15.38
CA ILE A 390 -5.71 -6.16 -14.04
C ILE A 390 -6.89 -5.69 -13.20
N ASN A 391 -7.64 -6.63 -12.64
CA ASN A 391 -8.80 -6.37 -11.78
C ASN A 391 -8.39 -6.25 -10.30
N ALA A 392 -7.39 -7.02 -9.86
CA ALA A 392 -6.94 -7.03 -8.48
C ALA A 392 -5.50 -7.53 -8.36
N PHE A 393 -4.92 -7.39 -7.17
CA PHE A 393 -3.68 -8.06 -6.78
C PHE A 393 -3.92 -8.86 -5.50
N GLN A 394 -3.50 -10.12 -5.48
CA GLN A 394 -3.37 -10.88 -4.25
C GLN A 394 -2.01 -10.55 -3.61
N ARG A 395 -2.02 -10.01 -2.39
CA ARG A 395 -0.81 -9.57 -1.69
C ARG A 395 -0.27 -10.68 -0.80
N TYR A 396 1.05 -10.84 -0.80
CA TYR A 396 1.78 -11.77 0.05
C TYR A 396 2.91 -11.07 0.79
N GLY A 397 3.03 -11.29 2.10
CA GLY A 397 4.17 -10.86 2.91
C GLY A 397 5.01 -12.07 3.28
N TYR A 398 6.34 -11.93 3.24
CA TYR A 398 7.28 -13.01 3.59
C TYR A 398 7.71 -12.93 5.06
N ILE A 399 7.02 -13.66 5.93
CA ILE A 399 7.22 -13.58 7.39
C ILE A 399 8.10 -14.74 7.86
N GLU A 400 9.08 -14.46 8.73
CA GLU A 400 9.95 -15.47 9.34
C GLU A 400 9.22 -16.17 10.50
N ARG A 401 9.20 -17.51 10.51
CA ARG A 401 8.58 -18.33 11.58
C ARG A 401 9.54 -19.45 11.98
N ASN A 402 9.75 -19.64 13.29
CA ASN A 402 10.58 -20.70 13.87
C ASN A 402 12.05 -20.75 13.38
N GLY A 403 12.75 -19.61 13.41
CA GLY A 403 14.12 -19.49 12.88
C GLY A 403 14.09 -19.17 11.39
N GLN A 404 15.08 -19.64 10.61
CA GLN A 404 15.36 -19.18 9.23
C GLN A 404 14.31 -19.55 8.14
N ALA A 405 13.18 -20.14 8.50
CA ALA A 405 12.13 -20.53 7.55
C ALA A 405 11.16 -19.36 7.31
N ASN A 406 10.90 -19.05 6.03
CA ASN A 406 10.00 -17.97 5.65
C ASN A 406 8.66 -18.56 5.19
N LEU A 407 7.57 -17.84 5.42
CA LEU A 407 6.26 -18.18 4.89
C LEU A 407 5.68 -16.99 4.12
N ALA A 408 5.20 -17.25 2.91
CA ALA A 408 4.43 -16.30 2.12
C ALA A 408 2.99 -16.31 2.64
N VAL A 409 2.68 -15.34 3.51
CA VAL A 409 1.37 -15.21 4.15
C VAL A 409 0.51 -14.26 3.31
N PRO A 410 -0.74 -14.65 2.94
CA PRO A 410 -1.64 -13.76 2.23
C PRO A 410 -2.01 -12.58 3.13
N LEU A 411 -1.72 -11.36 2.65
CA LEU A 411 -2.08 -10.12 3.35
C LEU A 411 -3.48 -9.63 2.95
N GLY A 412 -4.04 -10.16 1.86
CA GLY A 412 -5.37 -9.79 1.37
C GLY A 412 -5.32 -9.31 -0.08
N ARG A 413 -6.48 -8.86 -0.57
CA ARG A 413 -6.66 -8.44 -1.96
C ARG A 413 -6.67 -6.93 -2.06
N PHE A 414 -5.89 -6.39 -2.98
CA PHE A 414 -5.98 -5.01 -3.42
C PHE A 414 -6.81 -4.94 -4.70
N VAL A 415 -7.97 -4.30 -4.65
CA VAL A 415 -8.84 -4.14 -5.83
C VAL A 415 -8.36 -2.96 -6.66
N VAL A 416 -8.15 -3.19 -7.96
CA VAL A 416 -7.82 -2.11 -8.90
C VAL A 416 -9.12 -1.41 -9.28
N PRO A 417 -9.23 -0.07 -9.16
CA PRO A 417 -10.41 0.66 -9.61
C PRO A 417 -10.73 0.36 -11.07
N GLU A 418 -12.01 0.27 -11.44
CA GLU A 418 -12.39 -0.04 -12.83
C GLU A 418 -12.00 1.04 -13.84
N GLN A 419 -11.78 2.27 -13.37
CA GLN A 419 -11.47 3.43 -14.21
C GLN A 419 -10.44 4.31 -13.51
N THR A 420 -9.58 4.95 -14.29
CA THR A 420 -8.64 5.94 -13.77
C THR A 420 -9.40 7.20 -13.37
N VAL A 421 -9.44 7.48 -12.07
CA VAL A 421 -10.15 8.63 -11.51
C VAL A 421 -9.19 9.82 -11.35
N PRO A 422 -9.47 11.00 -11.94
CA PRO A 422 -8.59 12.18 -11.86
C PRO A 422 -8.26 12.61 -10.43
N GLN A 423 -9.20 12.41 -9.49
CA GLN A 423 -9.06 12.77 -8.08
C GLN A 423 -7.88 12.06 -7.42
N ILE A 424 -7.43 10.89 -7.90
CA ILE A 424 -6.22 10.20 -7.37
C ILE A 424 -4.98 11.10 -7.47
N ALA A 425 -4.96 12.08 -8.38
CA ALA A 425 -3.88 13.08 -8.47
C ALA A 425 -3.75 13.95 -7.21
N CYS A 426 -4.81 14.09 -6.39
CA CYS A 426 -4.75 14.77 -5.10
C CYS A 426 -3.69 14.17 -4.16
N LEU A 427 -3.48 12.86 -4.22
CA LEU A 427 -2.48 12.18 -3.39
C LEU A 427 -1.04 12.56 -3.76
N ASP A 428 -0.80 13.11 -4.96
CA ASP A 428 0.53 13.59 -5.38
C ASP A 428 1.03 14.75 -4.51
N ASP A 429 0.11 15.52 -3.91
CA ASP A 429 0.46 16.63 -3.03
C ASP A 429 1.18 16.14 -1.75
N LEU A 430 1.05 14.85 -1.43
CA LEU A 430 1.59 14.23 -0.22
C LEU A 430 2.93 13.48 -0.43
N ASP A 431 3.42 13.35 -1.67
CA ASP A 431 4.53 12.46 -2.06
C ASP A 431 5.84 12.68 -1.31
N VAL A 432 6.16 13.95 -1.10
CA VAL A 432 7.39 14.35 -0.41
C VAL A 432 7.21 14.29 1.09
N TRP A 433 5.97 14.48 1.56
CA TRP A 433 5.64 14.62 2.97
C TRP A 433 5.46 13.26 3.65
N LEU A 434 4.76 12.30 3.03
CA LEU A 434 4.52 10.97 3.59
C LEU A 434 5.81 10.23 4.00
N PRO A 435 6.87 10.18 3.17
CA PRO A 435 8.12 9.53 3.59
C PRO A 435 8.80 10.23 4.78
N ARG A 436 8.67 11.56 4.90
CA ARG A 436 9.22 12.32 6.04
C ARG A 436 8.43 12.04 7.31
N LEU A 437 7.10 11.98 7.21
CA LEU A 437 6.21 11.60 8.32
C LEU A 437 6.54 10.19 8.82
N ARG A 438 6.63 9.22 7.91
CA ARG A 438 7.03 7.84 8.22
C ARG A 438 8.37 7.77 8.92
N LEU A 439 9.37 8.48 8.41
CA LEU A 439 10.69 8.50 9.04
C LEU A 439 10.63 9.01 10.49
N GLN A 440 9.77 9.99 10.79
CA GLN A 440 9.57 10.48 12.16
C GLN A 440 8.78 9.50 13.03
N ALA A 441 7.74 8.86 12.49
CA ALA A 441 6.97 7.85 13.21
C ALA A 441 7.80 6.59 13.53
N ARG A 442 8.81 6.30 12.71
CA ARG A 442 9.69 5.14 12.82
C ARG A 442 11.05 5.42 13.45
N ASP A 443 11.31 6.61 14.00
CA ASP A 443 12.60 6.91 14.63
C ASP A 443 12.79 6.10 15.93
N THR A 444 13.33 4.90 15.77
CA THR A 444 13.68 3.96 16.84
C THR A 444 15.01 4.30 17.50
N LYS A 445 15.90 5.02 16.80
CA LYS A 445 17.24 5.37 17.31
C LYS A 445 17.19 6.40 18.43
N THR A 446 16.20 7.29 18.42
CA THR A 446 16.09 8.33 19.46
C THR A 446 14.99 8.05 20.49
N HIS A 447 14.18 6.99 20.34
CA HIS A 447 12.97 6.71 21.13
C HIS A 447 11.98 7.90 21.23
N LYS A 448 12.03 8.86 20.30
CA LYS A 448 11.22 10.09 20.34
C LYS A 448 9.85 9.97 19.65
N ALA A 449 9.59 8.88 18.93
CA ALA A 449 8.32 8.69 18.25
C ALA A 449 7.22 8.29 19.25
N SER A 450 6.25 9.16 19.47
CA SER A 450 5.12 8.88 20.36
C SER A 450 4.21 7.79 19.75
N HIS A 451 3.59 6.95 20.59
CA HIS A 451 2.59 5.97 20.14
C HIS A 451 1.44 6.63 19.36
N ARG A 452 1.07 7.86 19.75
CA ARG A 452 0.06 8.66 19.04
C ARG A 452 0.48 9.01 17.62
N LEU A 453 1.76 9.32 17.38
CA LEU A 453 2.28 9.60 16.05
C LEU A 453 2.25 8.34 15.18
N LYS A 454 2.71 7.20 15.70
CA LYS A 454 2.66 5.90 15.01
C LYS A 454 1.23 5.52 14.60
N ALA A 455 0.30 5.56 15.56
CA ALA A 455 -1.11 5.24 15.31
C ALA A 455 -1.78 6.22 14.33
N SER A 456 -1.32 7.48 14.25
CA SER A 456 -1.88 8.45 13.32
C SER A 456 -1.30 8.31 11.91
N GLU A 457 -0.01 7.97 11.78
CA GLU A 457 0.60 7.64 10.50
C GLU A 457 0.00 6.35 9.92
N HIS A 458 -0.16 5.30 10.73
CA HIS A 458 -0.78 4.06 10.29
C HIS A 458 -2.24 4.27 9.83
N ARG A 459 -3.05 5.00 10.61
CA ARG A 459 -4.43 5.37 10.20
C ARG A 459 -4.47 6.15 8.89
N LEU A 460 -3.50 7.03 8.65
CA LEU A 460 -3.39 7.75 7.39
C LEU A 460 -3.03 6.79 6.24
N ALA A 461 -2.10 5.86 6.44
CA ALA A 461 -1.75 4.86 5.44
C ALA A 461 -2.97 3.99 5.06
N GLU A 462 -3.73 3.49 6.04
CA GLU A 462 -4.97 2.74 5.83
C GLU A 462 -6.01 3.55 5.04
N ALA A 463 -6.23 4.81 5.42
CA ALA A 463 -7.19 5.68 4.73
C ALA A 463 -6.80 5.90 3.26
N ILE A 464 -5.50 6.08 2.97
CA ILE A 464 -5.02 6.24 1.59
C ILE A 464 -5.19 4.93 0.81
N PHE A 465 -4.88 3.77 1.41
CA PHE A 465 -5.13 2.47 0.78
C PHE A 465 -6.61 2.26 0.43
N ALA A 466 -7.52 2.66 1.31
CA ALA A 466 -8.95 2.57 1.06
C ALA A 466 -9.41 3.48 -0.08
N VAL A 467 -8.93 4.73 -0.14
CA VAL A 467 -9.21 5.66 -1.25
C VAL A 467 -8.69 5.14 -2.58
N LEU A 468 -7.52 4.50 -2.60
CA LEU A 468 -6.93 3.97 -3.83
C LEU A 468 -7.70 2.81 -4.44
N GLN A 469 -8.45 2.05 -3.62
CA GLN A 469 -9.34 0.98 -4.08
C GLN A 469 -10.73 1.50 -4.44
N HIS A 470 -11.21 2.53 -3.72
CA HIS A 470 -12.55 3.11 -3.88
C HIS A 470 -12.51 4.63 -4.12
N PRO A 471 -11.88 5.10 -5.21
CA PRO A 471 -11.65 6.53 -5.43
C PRO A 471 -12.92 7.34 -5.68
N ASN A 472 -14.05 6.70 -5.96
CA ASN A 472 -15.35 7.36 -6.18
C ASN A 472 -16.16 7.56 -4.89
N GLU A 473 -15.71 7.02 -3.75
CA GLU A 473 -16.41 7.15 -2.46
C GLU A 473 -15.93 8.38 -1.69
N ALA A 474 -16.74 9.45 -1.66
CA ALA A 474 -16.42 10.69 -0.94
C ALA A 474 -16.10 10.46 0.55
N ALA A 475 -16.75 9.48 1.19
CA ALA A 475 -16.50 9.11 2.58
C ALA A 475 -15.04 8.64 2.82
N ARG A 476 -14.41 7.98 1.84
CA ARG A 476 -13.00 7.54 1.95
C ARG A 476 -12.05 8.72 1.86
N TRP A 477 -12.34 9.68 0.98
CA TRP A 477 -11.58 10.94 0.90
C TRP A 477 -11.70 11.76 2.18
N GLN A 478 -12.88 11.83 2.78
CA GLN A 478 -13.06 12.43 4.10
C GLN A 478 -12.26 11.71 5.18
N ALA A 479 -12.17 10.37 5.15
CA ALA A 479 -11.34 9.62 6.09
C ALA A 479 -9.85 9.98 5.95
N VAL A 480 -9.35 10.21 4.74
CA VAL A 480 -7.99 10.73 4.52
C VAL A 480 -7.84 12.13 5.10
N LEU A 481 -8.78 13.04 4.86
CA LEU A 481 -8.74 14.40 5.42
C LEU A 481 -8.75 14.37 6.96
N LEU A 482 -9.58 13.53 7.57
CA LEU A 482 -9.62 13.34 9.02
C LEU A 482 -8.31 12.75 9.56
N ALA A 483 -7.72 11.78 8.87
CA ALA A 483 -6.43 11.21 9.26
C ALA A 483 -5.29 12.25 9.17
N LEU A 484 -5.29 13.09 8.12
CA LEU A 484 -4.35 14.20 7.98
C LEU A 484 -4.49 15.20 9.14
N ALA A 485 -5.72 15.60 9.48
CA ALA A 485 -5.99 16.47 10.64
C ALA A 485 -5.53 15.83 11.96
N GLY A 486 -5.72 14.51 12.11
CA GLY A 486 -5.24 13.75 13.27
C GLY A 486 -3.71 13.77 13.40
N VAL A 487 -2.98 13.66 12.29
CA VAL A 487 -1.52 13.80 12.27
C VAL A 487 -1.10 15.21 12.72
N GLU A 488 -1.72 16.26 12.20
CA GLU A 488 -1.41 17.64 12.63
C GLU A 488 -1.74 17.89 14.10
N ALA A 489 -2.84 17.33 14.62
CA ALA A 489 -3.17 17.46 16.04
C ALA A 489 -2.07 16.86 16.94
N VAL A 490 -1.46 15.74 16.53
CA VAL A 490 -0.29 15.18 17.21
C VAL A 490 0.93 16.10 17.08
N MET A 491 1.13 16.74 15.92
CA MET A 491 2.22 17.70 15.71
C MET A 491 2.10 18.95 16.57
N VAL A 492 0.89 19.49 16.72
CA VAL A 492 0.60 20.65 17.59
C VAL A 492 0.94 20.32 19.05
N SER A 493 0.79 19.05 19.47
CA SER A 493 1.22 18.59 20.79
C SER A 493 2.74 18.35 20.95
N GLY A 494 3.53 18.55 19.88
CA GLY A 494 5.00 18.54 19.92
C GLY A 494 5.69 17.29 19.34
N SER A 495 4.95 16.30 18.83
CA SER A 495 5.54 15.07 18.25
C SER A 495 5.49 15.08 16.71
N GLY A 496 6.56 14.67 16.04
CA GLY A 496 6.59 14.59 14.56
C GLY A 496 6.76 15.93 13.83
N VAL A 497 7.02 17.03 14.55
CA VAL A 497 7.15 18.41 14.02
C VAL A 497 8.15 18.52 12.86
N LYS A 498 9.21 17.71 12.85
CA LYS A 498 10.23 17.71 11.80
C LYS A 498 9.71 17.29 10.42
N ALA A 499 8.60 16.54 10.35
CA ALA A 499 7.97 16.21 9.08
C ALA A 499 7.35 17.45 8.40
N GLY A 500 7.07 18.50 9.18
CA GLY A 500 6.33 19.68 8.76
C GLY A 500 4.81 19.45 8.77
N PRO A 501 4.00 20.54 8.72
CA PRO A 501 2.55 20.44 8.62
C PRO A 501 2.11 19.82 7.28
N ILE A 502 0.80 19.56 7.13
CA ILE A 502 0.23 19.11 5.85
C ILE A 502 0.69 20.09 4.75
N PRO A 503 1.23 19.57 3.63
CA PRO A 503 1.66 20.39 2.51
C PRO A 503 0.48 21.11 1.87
N LYS A 504 0.75 22.06 0.97
CA LYS A 504 -0.34 22.70 0.23
C LYS A 504 -1.09 21.66 -0.60
N LEU A 505 -2.41 21.62 -0.43
CA LEU A 505 -3.31 20.74 -1.16
C LEU A 505 -3.89 21.47 -2.37
N ARG A 506 -4.09 20.76 -3.47
CA ARG A 506 -4.77 21.31 -4.64
C ARG A 506 -6.28 21.49 -4.40
N PRO A 507 -6.96 22.40 -5.11
CA PRO A 507 -8.40 22.61 -4.98
C PRO A 507 -9.26 21.35 -5.15
N GLU A 508 -8.81 20.39 -5.97
CA GLU A 508 -9.51 19.15 -6.32
C GLU A 508 -9.76 18.22 -5.11
N TRP A 509 -9.09 18.43 -3.98
CA TRP A 509 -9.41 17.74 -2.72
C TRP A 509 -10.84 18.03 -2.22
N VAL A 510 -11.39 19.21 -2.54
CA VAL A 510 -12.75 19.62 -2.15
C VAL A 510 -13.82 18.76 -2.84
N PRO A 511 -13.90 18.70 -4.18
CA PRO A 511 -14.88 17.84 -4.83
C PRO A 511 -14.64 16.33 -4.57
N ALA A 512 -13.41 15.91 -4.26
CA ALA A 512 -13.13 14.51 -3.94
C ALA A 512 -13.79 14.04 -2.63
N GLY A 513 -13.84 14.89 -1.60
CA GLY A 513 -14.49 14.58 -0.31
C GLY A 513 -15.97 14.95 -0.22
N ASP A 514 -16.58 15.39 -1.32
CA ASP A 514 -17.93 15.95 -1.33
C ASP A 514 -19.03 14.88 -1.39
N ASP A 515 -19.55 14.53 -0.22
CA ASP A 515 -20.73 13.68 -0.06
C ASP A 515 -22.06 14.45 -0.15
N GLY A 516 -22.02 15.78 -0.21
CA GLY A 516 -23.21 16.63 -0.17
C GLY A 516 -23.79 16.84 1.23
N SER A 517 -23.06 16.51 2.30
CA SER A 517 -23.47 16.79 3.68
C SER A 517 -23.32 18.29 4.05
N PRO A 518 -24.16 18.81 4.95
CA PRO A 518 -23.98 20.16 5.48
C PRO A 518 -22.66 20.30 6.27
N GLU A 519 -22.23 19.27 6.99
CA GLU A 519 -20.94 19.22 7.69
C GLU A 519 -19.77 19.51 6.74
N TYR A 520 -19.73 18.83 5.59
CA TYR A 520 -18.64 18.99 4.64
C TYR A 520 -18.66 20.38 3.98
N ARG A 521 -19.85 20.88 3.59
CA ARG A 521 -20.00 22.24 3.04
C ARG A 521 -19.56 23.32 4.04
N LEU A 522 -19.95 23.18 5.31
CA LEU A 522 -19.54 24.08 6.38
C LEU A 522 -18.03 24.01 6.59
N ALA A 523 -17.43 22.81 6.60
CA ALA A 523 -15.99 22.62 6.71
C ALA A 523 -15.22 23.35 5.60
N VAL A 524 -15.66 23.22 4.34
CA VAL A 524 -15.08 23.93 3.19
C VAL A 524 -15.19 25.45 3.38
N SER A 525 -16.36 25.94 3.79
CA SER A 525 -16.58 27.38 3.97
C SER A 525 -15.70 27.99 5.06
N LEU A 526 -15.51 27.27 6.16
CA LEU A 526 -14.63 27.68 7.24
C LEU A 526 -13.17 27.60 6.82
N ALA A 527 -12.76 26.53 6.13
CA ALA A 527 -11.38 26.29 5.73
C ALA A 527 -10.83 27.31 4.71
N LEU A 528 -11.68 27.72 3.76
CA LEU A 528 -11.29 28.63 2.67
C LEU A 528 -11.53 30.11 2.99
N GLN A 529 -11.90 30.44 4.22
CA GLN A 529 -12.11 31.83 4.63
C GLN A 529 -10.80 32.60 4.85
N ALA A 530 -10.87 33.92 4.72
CA ALA A 530 -9.77 34.83 5.02
C ALA A 530 -10.26 36.15 5.62
N ALA A 531 -9.37 36.93 6.23
CA ALA A 531 -9.74 38.26 6.72
C ALA A 531 -10.17 39.19 5.58
N ASN A 532 -9.48 39.07 4.45
CA ASN A 532 -9.84 39.78 3.23
C ASN A 532 -9.28 39.05 2.00
N PHE A 533 -9.63 39.53 0.81
CA PHE A 533 -9.08 39.04 -0.46
C PHE A 533 -8.54 40.20 -1.29
N LYS A 534 -7.45 39.97 -2.02
CA LYS A 534 -6.95 40.92 -3.02
C LYS A 534 -7.88 40.99 -4.24
N ARG A 535 -7.60 41.90 -5.17
CA ARG A 535 -8.35 42.02 -6.45
C ARG A 535 -8.33 40.72 -7.27
N ASP A 536 -7.22 39.99 -7.24
CA ASP A 536 -7.06 38.67 -7.87
C ASP A 536 -7.68 37.52 -7.06
N LYS A 537 -8.45 37.85 -6.00
CA LYS A 537 -9.12 36.91 -5.08
C LYS A 537 -8.17 36.04 -4.25
N THR A 538 -6.88 36.37 -4.20
CA THR A 538 -5.95 35.67 -3.29
C THR A 538 -6.23 36.04 -1.83
N PRO A 539 -6.16 35.08 -0.89
CA PRO A 539 -6.50 35.32 0.51
C PRO A 539 -5.44 36.18 1.21
N ILE A 540 -5.92 37.11 2.04
CA ILE A 540 -5.12 37.90 2.98
C ILE A 540 -5.47 37.42 4.39
N ASN A 541 -4.45 37.01 5.14
CA ASN A 541 -4.60 36.50 6.50
C ASN A 541 -5.60 35.31 6.58
N PRO A 542 -5.28 34.16 5.93
CA PRO A 542 -6.14 32.98 5.88
C PRO A 542 -6.34 32.33 7.26
N VAL A 543 -7.40 31.54 7.41
CA VAL A 543 -7.74 30.91 8.69
C VAL A 543 -6.66 29.93 9.23
N ARG A 544 -5.86 29.31 8.36
CA ARG A 544 -4.88 28.25 8.73
C ARG A 544 -3.95 28.61 9.88
N LYS A 545 -3.55 29.88 10.00
CA LYS A 545 -2.67 30.36 11.09
C LYS A 545 -3.26 30.17 12.49
N HIS A 546 -4.58 30.07 12.58
CA HIS A 546 -5.29 29.89 13.85
C HIS A 546 -5.29 28.44 14.33
N TRP A 547 -4.85 27.50 13.48
CA TRP A 547 -4.67 26.09 13.80
C TRP A 547 -3.18 25.75 13.99
N ILE A 548 -2.36 26.06 12.99
CA ILE A 548 -0.91 25.84 13.06
C ILE A 548 -0.18 27.17 13.20
N ALA A 549 0.50 27.33 14.33
CA ALA A 549 1.41 28.43 14.56
C ALA A 549 2.50 28.46 13.49
N ILE A 550 2.57 29.56 12.75
CA ILE A 550 3.70 29.85 11.86
C ILE A 550 4.78 30.53 12.69
N LYS A 551 6.05 30.26 12.40
CA LYS A 551 7.18 30.91 13.07
C LYS A 551 6.98 32.44 13.13
N ASN A 552 7.13 33.03 14.31
CA ASN A 552 6.86 34.45 14.63
C ASN A 552 5.36 34.85 14.74
N GLN A 553 4.42 33.90 14.78
CA GLN A 553 2.98 34.14 14.99
C GLN A 553 2.33 33.13 15.95
N GLU A 554 3.07 32.67 16.96
CA GLU A 554 2.65 31.60 17.87
C GLU A 554 1.36 31.93 18.63
N THR A 555 1.15 33.19 19.00
CA THR A 555 -0.07 33.67 19.69
C THR A 555 -1.29 33.80 18.78
N ALA A 556 -1.16 33.52 17.48
CA ALA A 556 -2.29 33.53 16.53
C ALA A 556 -3.09 32.21 16.52
N ALA A 557 -2.47 31.11 16.96
CA ALA A 557 -3.12 29.80 17.05
C ALA A 557 -4.05 29.76 18.27
N VAL A 558 -5.36 29.65 18.02
CA VAL A 558 -6.41 29.66 19.06
C VAL A 558 -7.26 28.40 19.05
N MET A 559 -7.24 27.64 17.95
CA MET A 559 -7.94 26.36 17.86
C MET A 559 -7.09 25.27 18.52
N SER A 560 -7.69 24.57 19.48
CA SER A 560 -7.04 23.58 20.34
C SER A 560 -7.16 22.15 19.83
N GLY A 561 -8.15 21.86 18.98
CA GLY A 561 -8.41 20.51 18.51
C GLY A 561 -9.41 19.71 19.36
N ARG A 562 -9.83 20.22 20.53
CA ARG A 562 -10.56 19.45 21.55
C ARG A 562 -12.08 19.51 21.43
N SER A 563 -12.62 20.65 21.02
CA SER A 563 -14.05 20.93 20.91
C SER A 563 -14.25 21.87 19.73
N GLY A 564 -14.99 21.44 18.72
CA GLY A 564 -15.31 22.21 17.53
C GLY A 564 -16.14 23.45 17.84
N LEU A 565 -17.03 23.35 18.84
CA LEU A 565 -17.79 24.48 19.36
C LEU A 565 -16.86 25.55 19.93
N ASP A 566 -15.95 25.17 20.83
CA ASP A 566 -15.05 26.13 21.50
C ASP A 566 -14.01 26.71 20.53
N ASP A 567 -13.48 25.88 19.63
CA ASP A 567 -12.55 26.32 18.60
C ASP A 567 -13.19 27.33 17.63
N ALA A 568 -14.47 27.11 17.25
CA ALA A 568 -15.21 28.05 16.42
C ALA A 568 -15.44 29.39 17.15
N ILE A 569 -15.84 29.37 18.42
CA ILE A 569 -16.02 30.59 19.23
C ILE A 569 -14.69 31.34 19.38
N ALA A 570 -13.62 30.64 19.76
CA ALA A 570 -12.29 31.22 19.92
C ALA A 570 -11.78 31.86 18.62
N LEU A 571 -12.10 31.26 17.46
CA LEU A 571 -11.79 31.84 16.15
C LEU A 571 -12.51 33.17 15.92
N VAL A 572 -13.81 33.26 16.22
CA VAL A 572 -14.61 34.50 16.08
C VAL A 572 -14.05 35.60 16.98
N GLU A 573 -13.81 35.28 18.26
CA GLU A 573 -13.23 36.22 19.23
C GLU A 573 -11.87 36.73 18.76
N ARG A 574 -11.00 35.81 18.29
CA ARG A 574 -9.67 36.19 17.81
C ARG A 574 -9.76 37.10 16.59
N ARG A 575 -10.68 36.85 15.65
CA ARG A 575 -10.87 37.70 14.46
C ARG A 575 -11.37 39.10 14.80
N LEU A 576 -12.18 39.26 15.84
CA LEU A 576 -12.60 40.59 16.34
C LEU A 576 -11.46 41.35 16.99
N ILE A 577 -10.61 40.66 17.76
CA ILE A 577 -9.40 41.25 18.35
C ILE A 577 -8.48 41.74 17.24
N GLU A 578 -8.20 40.90 16.24
CA GLU A 578 -7.35 41.26 15.09
C GLU A 578 -7.94 42.42 14.27
N ALA A 579 -9.26 42.44 14.06
CA ALA A 579 -9.92 43.57 13.38
C ALA A 579 -9.71 44.88 14.17
N THR A 580 -9.93 44.84 15.49
CA THR A 580 -9.78 45.99 16.38
C THR A 580 -8.33 46.52 16.40
N GLN A 581 -7.35 45.62 16.45
CA GLN A 581 -5.93 45.97 16.38
C GLN A 581 -5.55 46.67 15.06
N ASN A 582 -6.28 46.38 13.98
CA ASN A 582 -6.11 47.02 12.68
C ASN A 582 -7.07 48.21 12.46
N GLY A 583 -7.71 48.72 13.53
CA GLY A 583 -8.63 49.86 13.47
C GLY A 583 -9.99 49.58 12.82
N MET A 584 -10.29 48.31 12.50
CA MET A 584 -11.56 47.89 11.91
C MET A 584 -12.59 47.52 12.98
N ARG A 585 -13.85 47.87 12.74
CA ARG A 585 -15.00 47.49 13.60
C ARG A 585 -15.96 46.57 12.84
N SER A 586 -15.41 45.56 12.18
CA SER A 586 -16.16 44.55 11.43
C SER A 586 -15.59 43.16 11.69
N LEU A 587 -16.43 42.13 11.58
CA LEU A 587 -15.98 40.75 11.76
C LEU A 587 -15.24 40.30 10.50
N SER A 588 -13.91 40.41 10.49
CA SER A 588 -13.08 40.15 9.30
C SER A 588 -12.99 38.65 8.97
N MET A 589 -14.08 38.10 8.43
CA MET A 589 -14.22 36.71 8.01
C MET A 589 -15.01 36.65 6.71
N LYS A 590 -14.29 36.58 5.59
CA LYS A 590 -14.84 36.59 4.24
C LYS A 590 -14.73 35.21 3.62
N ALA A 591 -15.78 34.77 2.93
CA ALA A 591 -15.76 33.53 2.17
C ALA A 591 -14.89 33.68 0.92
N ALA A 592 -14.11 32.64 0.60
CA ALA A 592 -13.53 32.54 -0.74
C ALA A 592 -14.65 32.44 -1.79
N PRO A 593 -14.38 32.84 -3.05
CA PRO A 593 -15.33 32.66 -4.14
C PRO A 593 -15.86 31.23 -4.19
N ARG A 594 -17.19 31.08 -4.23
CA ARG A 594 -17.91 29.78 -4.25
C ARG A 594 -17.73 28.90 -3.00
N ALA A 595 -17.19 29.42 -1.90
CA ALA A 595 -17.04 28.70 -0.63
C ALA A 595 -17.79 29.40 0.51
N ALA A 596 -18.92 30.06 0.22
CA ALA A 596 -19.77 30.65 1.25
C ALA A 596 -20.76 29.61 1.79
N SER A 597 -21.04 29.67 3.08
CA SER A 597 -22.06 28.84 3.72
C SER A 597 -23.46 29.21 3.22
N SER A 598 -24.31 28.20 3.02
CA SER A 598 -25.71 28.42 2.66
C SER A 598 -26.57 28.72 3.90
N LEU A 599 -27.77 29.29 3.70
CA LEU A 599 -28.73 29.50 4.79
C LEU A 599 -29.19 28.17 5.41
N ALA A 600 -29.38 27.13 4.59
CA ALA A 600 -29.82 25.82 5.06
C ALA A 600 -28.77 25.17 5.97
N ASP A 601 -27.48 25.21 5.59
CA ASP A 601 -26.40 24.65 6.41
C ASP A 601 -26.26 25.39 7.75
N LEU A 602 -26.41 26.73 7.72
CA LEU A 602 -26.37 27.55 8.93
C LEU A 602 -27.59 27.33 9.82
N ALA A 603 -28.76 27.01 9.25
CA ALA A 603 -29.96 26.67 10.01
C ALA A 603 -29.79 25.34 10.76
N ALA A 604 -29.25 24.31 10.08
CA ALA A 604 -28.91 23.03 10.68
C ALA A 604 -27.87 23.18 11.81
N LEU A 605 -26.85 24.02 11.61
CA LEU A 605 -25.86 24.29 12.65
C LEU A 605 -26.48 25.00 13.85
N ALA A 606 -27.27 26.06 13.62
CA ALA A 606 -27.87 26.86 14.68
C ALA A 606 -28.91 26.09 15.51
N SER A 607 -29.50 25.03 14.95
CA SER A 607 -30.43 24.11 15.62
C SER A 607 -29.75 22.93 16.32
N GLY A 608 -28.43 22.75 16.15
CA GLY A 608 -27.67 21.69 16.79
C GLY A 608 -27.70 20.34 16.04
N GLU A 609 -28.08 20.34 14.76
CA GLU A 609 -28.13 19.14 13.91
C GLU A 609 -26.76 18.75 13.33
N ILE A 610 -25.74 19.60 13.50
CA ILE A 610 -24.41 19.44 12.90
C ILE A 610 -23.39 18.94 13.92
N ASP A 611 -22.66 17.89 13.55
CA ASP A 611 -21.46 17.48 14.27
C ASP A 611 -20.31 18.48 14.02
N LEU A 612 -20.20 19.46 14.92
CA LEU A 612 -19.17 20.49 14.85
C LEU A 612 -17.75 19.94 15.04
N ASP A 613 -17.56 18.88 15.82
CA ASP A 613 -16.23 18.30 16.05
C ASP A 613 -15.70 17.67 14.77
N ARG A 614 -16.55 16.92 14.07
CA ARG A 614 -16.24 16.38 12.75
C ARG A 614 -16.04 17.49 11.71
N THR A 615 -16.93 18.48 11.68
CA THR A 615 -16.87 19.61 10.74
C THR A 615 -15.54 20.38 10.86
N LEU A 616 -15.13 20.72 12.08
CA LEU A 616 -13.87 21.42 12.32
C LEU A 616 -12.65 20.53 12.05
N SER A 617 -12.73 19.23 12.31
CA SER A 617 -11.67 18.28 11.98
C SER A 617 -11.43 18.20 10.46
N LEU A 618 -12.50 18.12 9.66
CA LEU A 618 -12.42 18.22 8.20
C LEU A 618 -11.87 19.58 7.76
N ALA A 619 -12.35 20.66 8.36
CA ALA A 619 -11.92 22.01 8.03
C ALA A 619 -10.41 22.17 8.22
N ARG A 620 -9.84 21.69 9.33
CA ARG A 620 -8.39 21.80 9.63
C ARG A 620 -7.51 21.22 8.53
N ALA A 621 -7.87 20.06 7.97
CA ALA A 621 -7.16 19.50 6.82
C ALA A 621 -7.37 20.35 5.56
N LEU A 622 -8.61 20.77 5.29
CA LEU A 622 -8.95 21.60 4.14
C LEU A 622 -8.33 23.01 4.19
N MET A 623 -7.93 23.51 5.36
CA MET A 623 -7.19 24.78 5.47
C MET A 623 -5.86 24.74 4.72
N ALA A 624 -5.32 23.55 4.45
CA ALA A 624 -4.12 23.35 3.66
C ALA A 624 -4.34 23.51 2.14
N VAL A 625 -5.60 23.60 1.67
CA VAL A 625 -5.90 23.88 0.25
C VAL A 625 -5.29 25.21 -0.17
N ASP A 626 -4.58 25.21 -1.28
CA ASP A 626 -3.91 26.40 -1.80
C ASP A 626 -4.95 27.44 -2.23
N GLY A 627 -5.18 28.42 -1.36
CA GLY A 627 -6.12 29.51 -1.63
C GLY A 627 -5.77 30.35 -2.86
N ARG A 628 -4.50 30.38 -3.32
CA ARG A 628 -4.13 31.02 -4.59
C ARG A 628 -4.59 30.16 -5.77
N ALA A 629 -4.40 28.84 -5.71
CA ALA A 629 -4.91 27.94 -6.74
C ALA A 629 -6.44 27.97 -6.79
N TRP A 630 -7.10 28.01 -5.63
CA TRP A 630 -8.56 28.16 -5.54
C TRP A 630 -9.05 29.47 -6.18
N ALA A 631 -8.36 30.60 -5.92
CA ALA A 631 -8.72 31.89 -6.50
C ALA A 631 -8.68 31.87 -8.05
N MET A 632 -7.71 31.16 -8.63
CA MET A 632 -7.58 30.99 -10.08
C MET A 632 -8.62 30.04 -10.65
N ARG A 633 -8.86 28.90 -9.99
CA ARG A 633 -9.77 27.85 -10.45
C ARG A 633 -10.60 27.29 -9.27
N PRO A 634 -11.68 27.99 -8.87
CA PRO A 634 -12.53 27.52 -7.79
C PRO A 634 -13.30 26.28 -8.24
N GLN A 635 -13.34 25.27 -7.38
CA GLN A 635 -14.05 24.03 -7.67
C GLN A 635 -15.55 24.17 -7.39
N LEU A 636 -16.34 23.30 -8.02
CA LEU A 636 -17.75 23.14 -7.72
C LEU A 636 -17.94 21.92 -6.83
N PHE A 637 -18.90 22.01 -5.91
CA PHE A 637 -19.33 20.92 -5.03
C PHE A 637 -20.86 21.02 -4.86
N LYS A 638 -21.47 19.94 -4.38
CA LYS A 638 -22.91 19.74 -4.30
C LYS A 638 -23.55 20.83 -3.42
N PRO A 639 -24.49 21.62 -3.95
CA PRO A 639 -25.26 22.56 -3.13
C PRO A 639 -26.25 21.81 -2.21
N PRO A 640 -26.85 22.48 -1.22
CA PRO A 640 -27.98 21.93 -0.47
C PRO A 640 -29.10 21.45 -1.39
N ALA A 641 -29.86 20.44 -0.97
CA ALA A 641 -30.98 19.93 -1.74
C ALA A 641 -32.03 21.04 -1.96
N LYS A 642 -32.58 21.14 -3.17
CA LYS A 642 -33.50 22.24 -3.55
C LYS A 642 -34.75 22.38 -2.66
N ASN A 643 -35.11 21.32 -1.93
CA ASN A 643 -36.29 21.27 -1.07
C ASN A 643 -36.03 21.79 0.36
N GLU A 644 -34.77 22.07 0.73
CA GLU A 644 -34.36 22.56 2.04
C GLU A 644 -34.19 24.09 2.02
N ARG A 645 -35.26 24.85 1.80
CA ARG A 645 -35.24 26.30 2.09
C ARG A 645 -35.39 26.56 3.60
N LEU A 646 -34.53 25.93 4.39
CA LEU A 646 -34.47 26.13 5.83
C LEU A 646 -33.82 27.48 6.11
N TRP A 647 -34.47 28.26 6.98
CA TRP A 647 -33.95 29.52 7.47
C TRP A 647 -33.48 29.34 8.90
N PRO A 648 -32.32 29.92 9.26
CA PRO A 648 -31.97 30.09 10.66
C PRO A 648 -33.02 30.93 11.40
N ASP A 649 -33.03 30.83 12.73
CA ASP A 649 -33.87 31.66 13.59
C ASP A 649 -33.68 33.15 13.27
N ASP A 650 -34.79 33.90 13.18
CA ASP A 650 -34.75 35.33 12.82
C ASP A 650 -33.93 36.17 13.83
N ALA A 651 -33.86 35.77 15.11
CA ALA A 651 -32.97 36.39 16.10
C ALA A 651 -31.49 36.16 15.76
N TRP A 652 -31.15 34.97 15.26
CA TRP A 652 -29.79 34.70 14.77
C TRP A 652 -29.48 35.51 13.49
N LEU A 653 -30.44 35.67 12.58
CA LEU A 653 -30.27 36.52 11.39
C LEU A 653 -29.95 37.98 11.77
N VAL A 654 -30.63 38.51 12.80
CA VAL A 654 -30.35 39.85 13.35
C VAL A 654 -28.91 39.95 13.87
N ILE A 655 -28.47 38.97 14.65
CA ILE A 655 -27.10 38.89 15.17
C ILE A 655 -26.09 38.83 14.02
N ARG A 656 -26.35 37.99 13.01
CA ARG A 656 -25.48 37.82 11.85
C ARG A 656 -25.31 39.11 11.05
N LEU A 657 -26.41 39.84 10.78
CA LEU A 657 -26.35 41.14 10.09
C LEU A 657 -25.59 42.19 10.89
N ALA A 658 -25.68 42.16 12.23
CA ALA A 658 -24.94 43.09 13.09
C ALA A 658 -23.42 42.83 13.10
N MET A 659 -22.99 41.66 12.61
CA MET A 659 -21.60 41.18 12.62
C MET A 659 -21.03 41.01 11.20
N LEU A 660 -21.45 41.81 10.21
CA LEU A 660 -20.98 41.63 8.83
C LEU A 660 -19.49 42.02 8.63
N PRO A 661 -18.76 41.37 7.70
CA PRO A 661 -17.36 41.72 7.38
C PRO A 661 -17.22 42.92 6.43
N TRP A 662 -18.34 43.42 5.92
CA TRP A 662 -18.43 44.46 4.89
C TRP A 662 -19.71 45.29 5.12
N PRO A 663 -19.78 46.52 4.58
CA PRO A 663 -21.02 47.28 4.53
C PRO A 663 -22.13 46.50 3.83
N LEU A 664 -23.37 46.84 4.17
CA LEU A 664 -24.54 46.37 3.43
C LEU A 664 -24.46 46.78 1.95
N PRO A 665 -25.19 46.10 1.06
CA PRO A 665 -25.15 46.36 -0.38
C PRO A 665 -25.60 47.77 -0.78
N ASP A 666 -26.42 48.41 0.06
CA ASP A 666 -26.82 49.82 -0.06
C ASP A 666 -25.78 50.81 0.50
N GLY A 667 -24.62 50.32 0.94
CA GLY A 667 -23.51 51.12 1.46
C GLY A 667 -23.55 51.38 2.97
N ARG A 668 -24.63 51.01 3.68
CA ARG A 668 -24.72 51.22 5.13
C ARG A 668 -23.72 50.36 5.89
N GLU A 669 -22.95 50.97 6.78
CA GLU A 669 -21.97 50.26 7.60
C GLU A 669 -22.52 49.96 8.99
N ILE A 670 -22.49 48.69 9.40
CA ILE A 670 -22.86 48.27 10.75
C ILE A 670 -21.59 47.93 11.52
N LYS A 671 -21.28 48.74 12.53
CA LYS A 671 -20.09 48.53 13.38
C LYS A 671 -20.32 47.36 14.33
N ALA A 672 -19.54 46.30 14.18
CA ALA A 672 -19.58 45.12 15.01
C ALA A 672 -19.22 45.46 16.47
N ASP A 673 -19.99 44.92 17.41
CA ASP A 673 -19.80 45.04 18.85
C ASP A 673 -19.28 43.72 19.46
N PRO A 674 -18.03 43.67 19.95
CA PRO A 674 -17.48 42.47 20.59
C PRO A 674 -18.24 42.01 21.84
N ALA A 675 -19.13 42.82 22.43
CA ALA A 675 -20.01 42.36 23.49
C ALA A 675 -21.00 41.29 23.02
N ILE A 676 -21.41 41.30 21.74
CA ILE A 676 -22.35 40.32 21.19
C ILE A 676 -21.77 38.90 21.28
N ILE A 677 -20.53 38.69 20.83
CA ILE A 677 -19.89 37.36 20.91
C ILE A 677 -19.66 36.91 22.35
N ARG A 678 -19.26 37.83 23.24
CA ARG A 678 -19.01 37.51 24.66
C ARG A 678 -20.29 37.04 25.36
N ARG A 679 -21.43 37.68 25.07
CA ARG A 679 -22.74 37.28 25.61
C ARG A 679 -23.17 35.91 25.10
N LEU A 680 -23.06 35.67 23.79
CA LEU A 680 -23.38 34.37 23.21
C LEU A 680 -22.49 33.25 23.75
N ALA A 681 -21.17 33.48 23.88
CA ALA A 681 -20.23 32.53 24.46
C ALA A 681 -20.56 32.17 25.91
N SER A 682 -21.08 33.13 26.69
CA SER A 682 -21.55 32.92 28.06
C SER A 682 -22.95 32.30 28.18
N GLY A 683 -23.64 32.05 27.06
CA GLY A 683 -25.00 31.48 27.07
C GLY A 683 -26.14 32.50 27.10
N ASP A 684 -25.86 33.79 26.98
CA ASP A 684 -26.82 34.89 27.08
C ASP A 684 -27.25 35.39 25.69
N ALA A 685 -28.16 34.66 25.05
CA ALA A 685 -28.69 35.02 23.72
C ALA A 685 -29.56 36.28 23.74
N ALA A 686 -30.31 36.52 24.82
CA ALA A 686 -31.24 37.65 24.92
C ALA A 686 -30.49 38.99 24.88
N THR A 687 -29.48 39.16 25.74
CA THR A 687 -28.67 40.40 25.75
C THR A 687 -27.87 40.56 24.46
N ALA A 688 -27.39 39.46 23.87
CA ALA A 688 -26.70 39.51 22.58
C ALA A 688 -27.62 40.04 21.46
N LEU A 689 -28.88 39.58 21.42
CA LEU A 689 -29.89 40.04 20.48
C LEU A 689 -30.24 41.52 20.69
N GLU A 690 -30.41 41.97 21.94
CA GLU A 690 -30.68 43.38 22.23
C GLU A 690 -29.58 44.30 21.71
N LEU A 691 -28.31 43.91 21.93
CA LEU A 691 -27.16 44.62 21.40
C LEU A 691 -27.16 44.67 19.87
N ALA A 692 -27.48 43.54 19.22
CA ALA A 692 -27.56 43.45 17.76
C ALA A 692 -28.70 44.33 17.20
N LEU A 693 -29.90 44.27 17.78
CA LEU A 693 -31.04 45.11 17.41
C LEU A 693 -30.71 46.60 17.52
N ARG A 694 -30.01 47.01 18.59
CA ARG A 694 -29.55 48.39 18.77
C ARG A 694 -28.60 48.82 17.65
N ARG A 695 -27.67 47.95 17.23
CA ARG A 695 -26.75 48.23 16.11
C ARG A 695 -27.48 48.34 14.77
N LEU A 696 -28.43 47.44 14.49
CA LEU A 696 -29.22 47.49 13.26
C LEU A 696 -30.11 48.74 13.19
N ARG A 697 -30.78 49.12 14.28
CA ARG A 697 -31.60 50.34 14.35
C ARG A 697 -30.77 51.61 14.18
N ALA A 698 -29.56 51.65 14.75
CA ALA A 698 -28.64 52.77 14.54
C ALA A 698 -28.19 52.90 13.07
N ALA A 699 -28.20 51.80 12.32
CA ALA A 699 -27.99 51.79 10.88
C ALA A 699 -29.29 51.97 10.06
N GLY A 700 -30.41 52.32 10.70
CA GLY A 700 -31.70 52.58 10.03
C GLY A 700 -32.44 51.32 9.56
N ILE A 701 -32.06 50.13 10.03
CA ILE A 701 -32.75 48.87 9.73
C ILE A 701 -33.77 48.63 10.84
N ARG A 702 -35.00 48.22 10.48
CA ARG A 702 -36.09 47.98 11.42
C ARG A 702 -36.52 46.51 11.39
N PRO A 703 -35.77 45.60 12.03
CA PRO A 703 -36.15 44.20 12.10
C PRO A 703 -37.53 44.00 12.73
N ALA A 704 -38.32 43.09 12.17
CA ALA A 704 -39.61 42.66 12.74
C ALA A 704 -39.43 42.03 14.14
N VAL A 705 -38.32 41.33 14.37
CA VAL A 705 -37.96 40.74 15.67
C VAL A 705 -37.76 41.83 16.73
N ARG A 706 -38.44 41.69 17.88
CA ARG A 706 -38.35 42.63 19.00
C ARG A 706 -37.61 42.07 20.21
N THR A 707 -37.84 40.81 20.50
CA THR A 707 -37.27 40.05 21.62
C THR A 707 -37.03 38.63 21.17
N GLY A 708 -36.14 37.92 21.85
CA GLY A 708 -35.82 36.53 21.57
C GLY A 708 -34.91 35.99 22.67
N ALA A 709 -35.05 34.72 22.97
CA ALA A 709 -34.22 34.03 23.95
C ALA A 709 -33.95 32.62 23.42
N ALA A 710 -32.82 32.06 23.82
CA ALA A 710 -32.43 30.70 23.47
C ALA A 710 -31.78 30.05 24.69
N LEU A 711 -31.79 28.72 24.74
CA LEU A 711 -31.07 27.98 25.78
C LEU A 711 -29.57 28.31 25.72
N PRO A 712 -28.83 28.28 26.84
CA PRO A 712 -27.41 28.61 26.87
C PRO A 712 -26.55 27.84 25.85
N GLN A 713 -26.91 26.58 25.58
CA GLN A 713 -26.23 25.75 24.58
C GLN A 713 -26.49 26.27 23.14
N VAL A 714 -27.72 26.65 22.83
CA VAL A 714 -28.10 27.23 21.53
C VAL A 714 -27.44 28.61 21.33
N ALA A 715 -27.34 29.41 22.39
CA ALA A 715 -26.61 30.69 22.35
C ALA A 715 -25.12 30.48 21.98
N ARG A 716 -24.49 29.43 22.49
CA ARG A 716 -23.11 29.06 22.11
C ARG A 716 -23.02 28.53 20.68
N LEU A 717 -24.01 27.78 20.21
CA LEU A 717 -24.09 27.39 18.79
C LEU A 717 -24.21 28.62 17.88
N TRP A 718 -25.03 29.60 18.27
CA TRP A 718 -25.14 30.88 17.56
C TRP A 718 -23.81 31.64 17.50
N ALA A 719 -23.00 31.59 18.57
CA ALA A 719 -21.63 32.12 18.58
C ALA A 719 -20.75 31.39 17.56
N ALA A 720 -20.72 30.06 17.58
CA ALA A 720 -19.93 29.26 16.64
C ALA A 720 -20.37 29.42 15.19
N ALA A 721 -21.67 29.56 14.92
CA ALA A 721 -22.23 29.80 13.59
C ALA A 721 -21.63 31.04 12.91
N LEU A 722 -21.18 32.03 13.69
CA LEU A 722 -20.53 33.24 13.14
C LEU A 722 -19.18 32.94 12.47
N ALA A 723 -18.50 31.85 12.84
CA ALA A 723 -17.23 31.41 12.27
C ALA A 723 -17.32 30.99 10.79
N PHE A 724 -18.53 30.74 10.29
CA PHE A 724 -18.81 30.26 8.94
C PHE A 724 -19.22 31.44 8.05
N PRO A 725 -18.46 31.77 6.98
CA PRO A 725 -18.66 33.00 6.23
C PRO A 725 -19.81 32.89 5.20
N ILE A 726 -20.61 33.96 5.07
CA ILE A 726 -21.66 34.07 4.05
C ILE A 726 -21.20 34.97 2.89
N ASN A 727 -21.97 35.03 1.81
CA ASN A 727 -21.76 36.01 0.74
C ASN A 727 -22.71 37.22 0.87
N ARG A 728 -22.48 38.25 0.06
CA ARG A 728 -23.30 39.48 0.05
C ARG A 728 -24.77 39.19 -0.30
N THR A 729 -25.01 38.34 -1.30
CA THR A 729 -26.36 37.93 -1.71
C THR A 729 -27.15 37.28 -0.57
N THR A 730 -26.48 36.49 0.27
CA THR A 730 -27.11 35.90 1.46
C THR A 730 -27.49 36.96 2.47
N ALA A 731 -26.60 37.94 2.72
CA ALA A 731 -26.92 39.07 3.59
C ALA A 731 -28.08 39.93 3.04
N GLU A 732 -28.22 40.07 1.71
CA GLU A 732 -29.39 40.72 1.08
C GLU A 732 -30.68 39.98 1.36
N PHE A 733 -30.68 38.65 1.22
CA PHE A 733 -31.84 37.84 1.54
C PHE A 733 -32.23 37.93 3.02
N MET A 734 -31.24 37.93 3.93
CA MET A 734 -31.47 38.15 5.36
C MET A 734 -32.08 39.54 5.63
N LEU A 735 -31.55 40.59 5.00
CA LEU A 735 -32.03 41.96 5.15
C LEU A 735 -33.48 42.10 4.67
N ARG A 736 -33.79 41.57 3.47
CA ARG A 736 -35.16 41.58 2.91
C ARG A 736 -36.16 40.83 3.79
N ARG A 737 -35.74 39.73 4.41
CA ARG A 737 -36.58 38.96 5.32
C ARG A 737 -36.89 39.73 6.60
N LEU A 738 -35.88 40.39 7.18
CA LEU A 738 -36.00 41.06 8.47
C LEU A 738 -36.64 42.46 8.38
N ASP A 739 -36.40 43.17 7.28
CA ASP A 739 -36.93 44.50 7.01
C ASP A 739 -37.35 44.60 5.52
N PRO A 740 -38.55 44.10 5.16
CA PRO A 740 -39.03 44.11 3.79
C PRO A 740 -39.06 45.50 3.14
N ASN A 741 -39.24 46.55 3.97
CA ASN A 741 -39.31 47.94 3.52
C ASN A 741 -37.94 48.55 3.23
N SER A 742 -36.84 47.90 3.64
CA SER A 742 -35.47 48.39 3.44
C SER A 742 -34.95 48.28 1.99
N THR A 743 -35.75 47.73 1.07
CA THR A 743 -35.34 47.46 -0.33
C THR A 743 -36.18 48.15 -1.40
N GLN A 744 -37.03 49.11 -1.02
CA GLN A 744 -37.54 50.08 -1.99
C GLN A 744 -36.49 51.19 -2.17
N PRO A 745 -36.17 51.59 -3.43
CA PRO A 745 -35.19 52.62 -3.71
C PRO A 745 -35.51 53.97 -3.06
#